data_AF-A0A060WE59-F1
#
_entry.id   AF-A0A060WE59-F1
#
_cell.length_a   1.000
_cell.length_b   1.000
_cell.length_c   1.000
_cell.angle_alpha   90.00
_cell.angle_beta   90.00
_cell.angle_gamma   90.00
#
_symmetry.space_group_name_H-M   'P 1'
#
loop_
_entity.id
_entity.type
_entity.pdbx_description
1 polymer ?
#
loop_
_entity_poly.entity_id
_entity_poly.type
_entity_poly.pdbx_seq_one_letter_code
_entity_poly.pdbx_strand_id
1 'polypeptide(L)'
;MRLTSPPPPPPPRHLGSQLCEMEKLIDKMMVGDFSMYSRSDLNRSLEDDGQVMEKDRLESLVFGLLRQRKLDFLDIYSDEMILAAKSIVTQHPLPVPLCWSIPEHTLIPQTVVDSVSQIEEIDTDIVTKLADQMRLMTFPQWFELLKSVFENFILFLKRIKVTLSVVRNVVLEALDSNQKSRLLERAAAGGLTEAPGTPLNQEEAELAYLTHEGLFISDALNDAQLHLGASTGQEQSSTVGPRQALSRMDGCGSDSASGTTESSSSREHAFLPGGAAISSSEDMMPSDLELGRVANNIQELLYTASDVSHDRCVKVLMARAKDGSLERLSSAEFVFLSQAVEGFVRDTEKLCCRRSVSLRGALQSQANRFVHRFHEERKTKLSLLLDNERWKQAEVPAEFQDLVNAIADGRITLPERKPQGTEERKPSDYLHIDGQKYAVVGTVLLLIRIFLEYCQCVNDIPSISTDMLTRLSDLLKHFNSRSCQLVLGAGALQVVGLKTITTKNLALASRCLQLVVHYIPVIRAHFETKLAPKQYSVLRHFDHITKDYNDHIAEISAKLMAIMDSLFEKVLSKYEVKAPVPSACFRNVCKQMAKMHEALYELLPEEQAQMLFLRINASFKMHLKRQLARLGVHHDGGPQHGLVTVDVAFYTENVQSMRALEKLDLNMAEIWEQKR
;
A
#
# COMPACT_ATOMS: atom_id res chain seq x y z
N MET A 1 32.35 7.00 -103.09
CA MET A 1 31.55 5.95 -102.42
C MET A 1 31.91 5.98 -100.94
N ARG A 2 30.99 6.41 -100.07
CA ARG A 2 31.15 6.37 -98.61
C ARG A 2 30.64 5.01 -98.11
N LEU A 3 31.49 4.26 -97.40
CA LEU A 3 31.10 3.05 -96.65
C LEU A 3 30.66 3.50 -95.25
N THR A 4 29.40 3.23 -94.91
CA THR A 4 28.83 3.43 -93.57
C THR A 4 29.03 2.18 -92.74
N SER A 5 29.72 2.29 -91.60
CA SER A 5 29.75 1.27 -90.54
C SER A 5 28.49 1.35 -89.67
N PRO A 6 27.92 0.22 -89.21
CA PRO A 6 26.73 0.23 -88.35
C PRO A 6 27.09 0.63 -86.90
N PRO A 7 26.13 1.19 -86.13
CA PRO A 7 26.34 1.54 -84.73
C PRO A 7 26.37 0.30 -83.83
N PRO A 8 27.03 0.36 -82.65
CA PRO A 8 27.06 -0.76 -81.70
C PRO A 8 25.67 -1.03 -81.09
N PRO A 9 25.39 -2.27 -80.66
CA PRO A 9 24.10 -2.63 -80.07
C PRO A 9 23.90 -1.90 -78.72
N PRO A 10 22.65 -1.54 -78.37
CA PRO A 10 22.35 -0.92 -77.08
C PRO A 10 22.58 -1.91 -75.92
N PRO A 11 22.95 -1.44 -74.72
CA PRO A 11 23.08 -2.30 -73.56
C PRO A 11 21.74 -2.96 -73.20
N PRO A 12 21.73 -4.16 -72.59
CA PRO A 12 20.50 -4.92 -72.42
C PRO A 12 19.61 -4.26 -71.36
N ARG A 13 18.47 -3.71 -71.79
CA ARG A 13 17.49 -3.01 -70.95
C ARG A 13 16.80 -3.88 -69.88
N HIS A 14 17.05 -5.20 -69.85
CA HIS A 14 16.38 -6.14 -68.94
C HIS A 14 17.21 -6.58 -67.73
N LEU A 15 18.53 -6.35 -67.72
CA LEU A 15 19.38 -6.69 -66.58
C LEU A 15 19.06 -5.84 -65.35
N GLY A 16 18.78 -4.54 -65.54
CA GLY A 16 18.44 -3.65 -64.42
C GLY A 16 17.11 -4.01 -63.74
N SER A 17 16.09 -4.39 -64.51
CA SER A 17 14.80 -4.85 -63.95
C SER A 17 14.93 -6.21 -63.27
N GLN A 18 15.71 -7.14 -63.83
CA GLN A 18 15.97 -8.44 -63.21
C GLN A 18 16.77 -8.31 -61.91
N LEU A 19 17.78 -7.45 -61.87
CA LEU A 19 18.56 -7.19 -60.67
C LEU A 19 17.70 -6.56 -59.56
N CYS A 20 16.81 -5.62 -59.90
CA CYS A 20 15.89 -5.02 -58.94
C CYS A 20 14.84 -6.04 -58.41
N GLU A 21 14.37 -6.97 -59.24
CA GLU A 21 13.50 -8.06 -58.80
C GLU A 21 14.21 -9.07 -57.90
N MET A 22 15.46 -9.42 -58.25
CA MET A 22 16.30 -10.30 -57.41
C MET A 22 16.61 -9.64 -56.06
N GLU A 23 16.92 -8.35 -56.02
CA GLU A 23 17.13 -7.59 -54.80
C GLU A 23 15.88 -7.60 -53.90
N LYS A 24 14.70 -7.31 -54.47
CA LYS A 24 13.42 -7.41 -53.74
C LYS A 24 13.10 -8.81 -53.23
N LEU A 25 13.53 -9.85 -53.94
CA LEU A 25 13.36 -11.23 -53.49
C LEU A 25 14.28 -11.54 -52.30
N ILE A 26 15.55 -11.15 -52.38
CA ILE A 26 16.52 -11.34 -51.29
C ILE A 26 16.07 -10.57 -50.04
N ASP A 27 15.61 -9.33 -50.19
CA ASP A 27 15.01 -8.55 -49.09
C ASP A 27 13.88 -9.30 -48.38
N LYS A 28 12.93 -9.85 -49.15
CA LYS A 28 11.80 -10.62 -48.59
C LYS A 28 12.25 -11.91 -47.92
N MET A 29 13.23 -12.60 -48.50
CA MET A 29 13.79 -13.82 -47.92
C MET A 29 14.52 -13.53 -46.61
N MET A 30 15.37 -12.51 -46.54
CA MET A 30 16.11 -12.12 -45.33
C MET A 30 15.18 -11.74 -44.18
N VAL A 31 14.14 -10.95 -44.47
CA VAL A 31 13.11 -10.57 -43.49
C VAL A 31 12.33 -11.80 -43.01
N GLY A 32 11.96 -12.70 -43.92
CA GLY A 32 11.29 -13.96 -43.60
C GLY A 32 12.15 -14.88 -42.73
N ASP A 33 13.42 -15.04 -43.07
CA ASP A 33 14.37 -15.87 -42.33
C ASP A 33 14.63 -15.33 -40.93
N PHE A 34 14.73 -14.00 -40.77
CA PHE A 34 14.84 -13.36 -39.45
C PHE A 34 13.57 -13.54 -38.60
N SER A 35 12.38 -13.41 -39.20
CA SER A 35 11.12 -13.69 -38.50
C SER A 35 11.04 -15.15 -38.05
N MET A 36 11.41 -16.10 -38.90
CA MET A 36 11.45 -17.52 -38.58
C MET A 36 12.48 -17.84 -37.49
N TYR A 37 13.66 -17.24 -37.55
CA TYR A 37 14.66 -17.34 -36.50
C TYR A 37 14.12 -16.81 -35.17
N SER A 38 13.56 -15.60 -35.17
CA SER A 38 13.03 -14.94 -33.96
C SER A 38 11.93 -15.78 -33.31
N ARG A 39 11.00 -16.32 -34.12
CA ARG A 39 9.95 -17.20 -33.65
C ARG A 39 10.50 -18.49 -33.04
N SER A 40 11.51 -19.09 -33.66
CA SER A 40 12.13 -20.33 -33.17
C SER A 40 12.89 -20.10 -31.86
N ASP A 41 13.68 -19.02 -31.77
CA ASP A 41 14.44 -18.67 -30.55
C ASP A 41 13.51 -18.32 -29.38
N LEU A 42 12.45 -17.54 -29.64
CA LEU A 42 11.54 -17.10 -28.58
C LEU A 42 10.61 -18.23 -28.08
N ASN A 43 10.28 -19.22 -28.91
CA ASN A 43 9.34 -20.30 -28.57
C ASN A 43 9.99 -21.65 -28.21
N ARG A 44 11.32 -21.80 -28.22
CA ARG A 44 11.96 -23.01 -27.67
C ARG A 44 11.81 -23.11 -26.14
N SER A 45 12.00 -24.31 -25.59
CA SER A 45 11.97 -24.57 -24.13
C SER A 45 12.83 -23.55 -23.36
N LEU A 46 12.30 -23.01 -22.27
CA LEU A 46 12.96 -22.01 -21.41
C LEU A 46 14.05 -22.61 -20.50
N GLU A 47 14.13 -23.93 -20.40
CA GLU A 47 15.14 -24.67 -19.61
C GLU A 47 16.52 -24.73 -20.27
N ASP A 48 16.62 -24.38 -21.56
CA ASP A 48 17.84 -24.45 -22.35
C ASP A 48 18.85 -23.33 -21.94
N ASP A 49 20.15 -23.64 -22.01
CA ASP A 49 21.30 -23.13 -21.22
C ASP A 49 21.66 -21.62 -21.34
N GLY A 50 20.70 -20.74 -21.65
CA GLY A 50 20.90 -19.29 -21.79
C GLY A 50 21.74 -18.88 -23.02
N GLN A 51 22.12 -19.84 -23.87
CA GLN A 51 22.87 -19.60 -25.10
C GLN A 51 21.94 -19.21 -26.25
N VAL A 52 22.38 -18.29 -27.10
CA VAL A 52 21.66 -17.90 -28.33
C VAL A 52 21.64 -19.08 -29.29
N MET A 53 20.48 -19.40 -29.86
CA MET A 53 20.41 -20.44 -30.90
C MET A 53 21.22 -20.03 -32.12
N GLU A 54 22.05 -20.92 -32.66
CA GLU A 54 22.74 -20.70 -33.93
C GLU A 54 23.35 -19.28 -34.04
N LYS A 55 24.16 -18.88 -33.05
CA LYS A 55 24.71 -17.52 -32.91
C LYS A 55 25.24 -16.95 -34.25
N ASP A 56 26.04 -17.73 -34.97
CA ASP A 56 26.65 -17.32 -36.25
C ASP A 56 25.59 -17.03 -37.33
N ARG A 57 24.46 -17.73 -37.29
CA ARG A 57 23.31 -17.50 -38.19
C ARG A 57 22.63 -16.18 -37.85
N LEU A 58 22.42 -15.87 -36.57
CA LEU A 58 21.86 -14.58 -36.15
C LEU A 58 22.78 -13.42 -36.58
N GLU A 59 24.08 -13.55 -36.36
CA GLU A 59 25.06 -12.54 -36.77
C GLU A 59 25.00 -12.28 -38.28
N SER A 60 24.96 -13.35 -39.08
CA SER A 60 24.85 -13.27 -40.54
C SER A 60 23.54 -12.62 -41.01
N LEU A 61 22.41 -12.96 -40.37
CA LEU A 61 21.09 -12.39 -40.69
C LEU A 61 21.03 -10.89 -40.38
N VAL A 62 21.48 -10.49 -39.18
CA VAL A 62 21.50 -9.08 -38.77
C VAL A 62 22.43 -8.27 -39.67
N PHE A 63 23.63 -8.79 -39.97
CA PHE A 63 24.57 -8.12 -40.85
C PHE A 63 24.00 -7.95 -42.27
N GLY A 64 23.32 -8.97 -42.80
CA GLY A 64 22.64 -8.90 -44.10
C GLY A 64 21.50 -7.88 -44.12
N LEU A 65 20.69 -7.80 -43.06
CA LEU A 65 19.60 -6.82 -42.93
C LEU A 65 20.12 -5.38 -42.81
N LEU A 66 21.23 -5.17 -42.08
CA LEU A 66 21.90 -3.87 -41.99
C LEU A 66 22.42 -3.43 -43.37
N ARG A 67 23.05 -4.33 -44.13
CA ARG A 67 23.53 -4.06 -45.51
C ARG A 67 22.42 -3.71 -46.49
N GLN A 68 21.22 -4.25 -46.30
CA GLN A 68 20.03 -3.90 -47.11
C GLN A 68 19.28 -2.68 -46.59
N ARG A 69 19.79 -2.02 -45.53
CA ARG A 69 19.17 -0.88 -44.86
C ARG A 69 17.73 -1.15 -44.38
N LYS A 70 17.40 -2.42 -44.08
CA LYS A 70 16.12 -2.85 -43.49
C LYS A 70 16.19 -2.73 -41.98
N LEU A 71 15.95 -1.54 -41.44
CA LEU A 71 16.09 -1.27 -40.00
C LEU A 71 14.85 -1.67 -39.17
N ASP A 72 13.73 -1.96 -39.83
CA ASP A 72 12.45 -2.34 -39.20
C ASP A 72 12.46 -3.78 -38.63
N PHE A 73 13.57 -4.51 -38.72
CA PHE A 73 13.69 -5.87 -38.21
C PHE A 73 13.51 -5.96 -36.67
N LEU A 74 13.79 -4.87 -35.94
CA LEU A 74 13.51 -4.80 -34.51
C LEU A 74 12.01 -4.80 -34.20
N ASP A 75 11.18 -4.22 -35.07
CA ASP A 75 9.72 -4.26 -34.92
C ASP A 75 9.19 -5.68 -35.12
N ILE A 76 9.75 -6.41 -36.09
CA ILE A 76 9.45 -7.84 -36.31
C ILE A 76 9.79 -8.67 -35.07
N TYR A 77 10.96 -8.43 -34.48
CA TYR A 77 11.34 -9.10 -33.24
C TYR A 77 10.40 -8.73 -32.08
N SER A 78 9.99 -7.46 -31.99
CA SER A 78 9.03 -6.98 -30.99
C SER A 78 7.68 -7.69 -31.09
N ASP A 79 7.14 -7.84 -32.30
CA ASP A 79 5.88 -8.53 -32.53
C ASP A 79 5.95 -10.01 -32.13
N GLU A 80 7.00 -10.73 -32.56
CA GLU A 80 7.21 -12.14 -32.17
C GLU A 80 7.41 -12.27 -30.65
N MET A 81 8.12 -11.34 -30.02
CA MET A 81 8.32 -11.29 -28.57
C MET A 81 6.98 -11.14 -27.83
N ILE A 82 6.11 -10.24 -28.28
CA ILE A 82 4.78 -10.03 -27.68
C ILE A 82 3.91 -11.28 -27.83
N LEU A 83 4.01 -12.00 -28.95
CA LEU A 83 3.31 -13.26 -29.18
C LEU A 83 3.84 -14.38 -28.28
N ALA A 84 5.16 -14.54 -28.17
CA ALA A 84 5.78 -15.51 -27.28
C ALA A 84 5.41 -15.25 -25.81
N ALA A 85 5.47 -14.00 -25.37
CA ALA A 85 5.05 -13.60 -24.01
C ALA A 85 3.56 -13.88 -23.72
N LYS A 86 2.69 -13.84 -24.74
CA LYS A 86 1.29 -14.28 -24.60
C LYS A 86 1.24 -15.79 -24.36
N SER A 87 1.99 -16.56 -25.15
CA SER A 87 1.99 -18.02 -25.12
C SER A 87 2.46 -18.61 -23.78
N ILE A 88 3.34 -17.90 -23.05
CA ILE A 88 3.79 -18.33 -21.70
C ILE A 88 2.61 -18.44 -20.71
N VAL A 89 1.58 -17.61 -20.86
CA VAL A 89 0.45 -17.53 -19.92
C VAL A 89 -0.83 -18.18 -20.46
N THR A 90 -1.00 -18.29 -21.77
CA THR A 90 -2.27 -18.77 -22.36
C THR A 90 -2.36 -20.28 -22.54
N GLN A 91 -3.58 -20.79 -22.39
CA GLN A 91 -3.95 -22.21 -22.51
C GLN A 91 -4.09 -22.71 -23.96
N HIS A 92 -4.34 -21.81 -24.91
CA HIS A 92 -4.53 -22.16 -26.32
C HIS A 92 -3.38 -21.64 -27.18
N PRO A 93 -2.87 -22.45 -28.13
CA PRO A 93 -2.01 -21.94 -29.20
C PRO A 93 -2.74 -20.79 -29.88
N LEU A 94 -2.07 -19.65 -30.04
CA LEU A 94 -2.54 -18.67 -31.02
C LEU A 94 -2.58 -19.40 -32.38
N PRO A 95 -3.66 -19.27 -33.17
CA PRO A 95 -3.69 -19.83 -34.51
C PRO A 95 -2.58 -19.13 -35.32
N VAL A 96 -1.43 -19.80 -35.42
CA VAL A 96 -0.37 -19.42 -36.35
C VAL A 96 -0.98 -19.56 -37.75
N PRO A 97 -0.95 -18.52 -38.59
CA PRO A 97 -1.39 -18.65 -39.97
C PRO A 97 -0.68 -19.83 -40.62
N LEU A 98 -1.44 -20.72 -41.24
CA LEU A 98 -0.96 -21.89 -41.97
C LEU A 98 0.01 -21.48 -43.09
N CYS A 99 1.28 -21.33 -42.76
CA CYS A 99 2.40 -21.43 -43.66
C CYS A 99 3.65 -21.70 -42.81
N TRP A 100 4.57 -22.50 -43.35
CA TRP A 100 5.89 -22.83 -42.82
C TRP A 100 5.96 -24.03 -41.85
N SER A 101 6.66 -25.05 -42.35
CA SER A 101 6.92 -26.36 -41.77
C SER A 101 7.78 -26.31 -40.51
N ILE A 102 7.15 -26.26 -39.34
CA ILE A 102 7.78 -26.64 -38.07
C ILE A 102 6.98 -27.82 -37.52
N PRO A 103 7.61 -28.98 -37.21
CA PRO A 103 6.89 -30.12 -36.65
C PRO A 103 6.28 -29.76 -35.29
N GLU A 104 5.01 -30.14 -35.10
CA GLU A 104 4.16 -29.89 -33.92
C GLU A 104 4.81 -30.30 -32.58
N HIS A 105 5.86 -31.12 -32.60
CA HIS A 105 6.60 -31.60 -31.43
C HIS A 105 7.65 -30.62 -30.86
N THR A 106 7.75 -29.39 -31.37
CA THR A 106 8.79 -28.42 -30.96
C THR A 106 8.24 -27.17 -30.27
N LEU A 107 6.95 -27.14 -29.92
CA LEU A 107 6.34 -26.02 -29.19
C LEU A 107 6.34 -26.28 -27.67
N ILE A 108 7.03 -25.41 -26.92
CA ILE A 108 6.91 -25.00 -25.49
C ILE A 108 6.38 -26.05 -24.48
N PRO A 109 7.11 -26.33 -23.36
CA PRO A 109 6.52 -26.86 -22.13
C PRO A 109 5.49 -25.86 -21.62
N GLN A 110 4.23 -26.26 -21.65
CA GLN A 110 3.08 -25.38 -21.58
C GLN A 110 2.82 -25.06 -20.12
N THR A 111 3.67 -24.25 -19.47
CA THR A 111 3.87 -24.30 -18.01
C THR A 111 2.59 -24.10 -17.19
N VAL A 112 1.70 -23.23 -17.64
CA VAL A 112 0.40 -23.04 -16.99
C VAL A 112 -0.54 -24.24 -17.23
N VAL A 113 -0.52 -24.83 -18.42
CA VAL A 113 -1.30 -26.03 -18.78
C VAL A 113 -0.76 -27.27 -18.06
N ASP A 114 0.55 -27.45 -17.99
CA ASP A 114 1.21 -28.56 -17.31
C ASP A 114 0.96 -28.50 -15.80
N SER A 115 1.00 -27.30 -15.21
CA SER A 115 0.70 -27.12 -13.79
C SER A 115 -0.79 -27.27 -13.47
N VAL A 116 -1.69 -26.85 -14.37
CA VAL A 116 -3.14 -26.98 -14.17
C VAL A 116 -3.61 -28.43 -14.41
N SER A 117 -3.06 -29.12 -15.40
CA SER A 117 -3.42 -30.51 -15.74
C SER A 117 -2.99 -31.53 -14.68
N GLN A 118 -2.03 -31.18 -13.83
CA GLN A 118 -1.61 -31.98 -12.68
C GLN A 118 -2.56 -31.86 -11.46
N ILE A 119 -3.57 -30.98 -11.50
CA ILE A 119 -4.52 -30.79 -10.40
C ILE A 119 -5.76 -31.65 -10.64
N GLU A 120 -5.81 -32.83 -10.02
CA GLU A 120 -6.90 -33.82 -10.19
C GLU A 120 -8.31 -33.28 -9.87
N GLU A 121 -8.43 -32.22 -9.07
CA GLU A 121 -9.72 -31.66 -8.64
C GLU A 121 -10.39 -30.72 -9.66
N ILE A 122 -9.69 -30.28 -10.72
CA ILE A 122 -10.23 -29.36 -11.73
C ILE A 122 -10.46 -30.11 -13.04
N ASP A 123 -11.73 -30.32 -13.39
CA ASP A 123 -12.11 -30.85 -14.70
C ASP A 123 -11.83 -29.81 -15.79
N THR A 124 -10.71 -30.01 -16.50
CA THR A 124 -10.24 -29.15 -17.58
C THR A 124 -11.13 -29.21 -18.84
N ASP A 125 -11.97 -30.25 -18.97
CA ASP A 125 -12.88 -30.42 -20.11
C ASP A 125 -14.16 -29.58 -19.93
N ILE A 126 -14.57 -29.33 -18.68
CA ILE A 126 -15.72 -28.48 -18.34
C ILE A 126 -15.31 -27.01 -18.21
N VAL A 127 -14.19 -26.72 -17.53
CA VAL A 127 -13.73 -25.36 -17.27
C VAL A 127 -12.57 -25.03 -18.21
N THR A 128 -12.89 -24.58 -19.42
CA THR A 128 -11.90 -24.38 -20.49
C THR A 128 -11.14 -23.06 -20.42
N LYS A 129 -11.59 -22.09 -19.62
CA LYS A 129 -10.91 -20.79 -19.47
C LYS A 129 -9.98 -20.84 -18.26
N LEU A 130 -8.69 -20.64 -18.50
CA LEU A 130 -7.66 -20.51 -17.47
C LEU A 130 -8.08 -19.58 -16.31
N ALA A 131 -8.68 -18.43 -16.61
CA ALA A 131 -9.12 -17.51 -15.56
C ALA A 131 -10.21 -18.09 -14.64
N ASP A 132 -11.07 -18.99 -15.14
CA ASP A 132 -12.06 -19.72 -14.34
C ASP A 132 -11.37 -20.83 -13.52
N GLN A 133 -10.44 -21.58 -14.12
CA GLN A 133 -9.65 -22.61 -13.42
C GLN A 133 -8.84 -22.02 -12.26
N MET A 134 -8.16 -20.89 -12.50
CA MET A 134 -7.40 -20.15 -11.48
C MET A 134 -8.27 -19.69 -10.32
N ARG A 135 -9.59 -19.56 -10.46
CA ARG A 135 -10.50 -19.20 -9.36
C ARG A 135 -10.92 -20.40 -8.51
N LEU A 136 -10.86 -21.61 -9.06
CA LEU A 136 -11.17 -22.85 -8.35
C LEU A 136 -9.99 -23.35 -7.50
N MET A 137 -8.76 -22.94 -7.83
CA MET A 137 -7.56 -23.31 -7.08
C MET A 137 -7.56 -22.83 -5.63
N THR A 138 -6.95 -23.62 -4.75
CA THR A 138 -6.54 -23.15 -3.42
C THR A 138 -5.42 -22.11 -3.53
N PHE A 139 -5.19 -21.33 -2.47
CA PHE A 139 -4.10 -20.35 -2.47
C PHE A 139 -2.73 -20.99 -2.76
N PRO A 140 -2.31 -22.10 -2.10
CA PRO A 140 -1.02 -22.72 -2.36
C PRO A 140 -0.84 -23.15 -3.83
N GLN A 141 -1.84 -23.81 -4.41
CA GLN A 141 -1.81 -24.24 -5.82
C GLN A 141 -1.65 -23.05 -6.77
N TRP A 142 -2.47 -22.01 -6.60
CA TRP A 142 -2.39 -20.81 -7.41
C TRP A 142 -1.08 -20.04 -7.21
N PHE A 143 -0.54 -20.06 -5.99
CA PHE A 143 0.69 -19.36 -5.65
C PHE A 143 1.93 -20.04 -6.26
N GLU A 144 1.98 -21.37 -6.31
CA GLU A 144 3.02 -22.10 -7.07
C GLU A 144 2.93 -21.80 -8.57
N LEU A 145 1.72 -21.79 -9.14
CA LEU A 145 1.50 -21.40 -10.53
C LEU A 145 2.04 -19.98 -10.80
N LEU A 146 1.76 -19.02 -9.92
CA LEU A 146 2.25 -17.65 -10.05
C LEU A 146 3.79 -17.59 -10.02
N LYS A 147 4.43 -18.32 -9.10
CA LYS A 147 5.89 -18.39 -9.01
C LYS A 147 6.52 -18.99 -10.27
N SER A 148 5.94 -20.06 -10.79
CA SER A 148 6.39 -20.65 -12.05
C SER A 148 6.25 -19.68 -13.23
N VAL A 149 5.16 -18.91 -13.30
CA VAL A 149 5.00 -17.84 -14.31
C VAL A 149 6.11 -16.78 -14.17
N PHE A 150 6.45 -16.37 -12.95
CA PHE A 150 7.54 -15.43 -12.70
C PHE A 150 8.90 -15.99 -13.16
N GLU A 151 9.22 -17.22 -12.81
CA GLU A 151 10.48 -17.88 -13.22
C GLU A 151 10.60 -17.96 -14.74
N ASN A 152 9.53 -18.33 -15.44
CA ASN A 152 9.50 -18.36 -16.89
C ASN A 152 9.73 -16.98 -17.52
N PHE A 153 9.09 -15.93 -16.99
CA PHE A 153 9.35 -14.57 -17.49
C PHE A 153 10.78 -14.10 -17.22
N ILE A 154 11.39 -14.52 -16.12
CA ILE A 154 12.82 -14.25 -15.86
C ILE A 154 13.70 -14.95 -16.92
N LEU A 155 13.43 -16.21 -17.23
CA LEU A 155 14.17 -16.96 -18.27
C LEU A 155 13.95 -16.34 -19.66
N PHE A 156 12.71 -15.95 -19.98
CA PHE A 156 12.35 -15.28 -21.23
C PHE A 156 13.10 -13.95 -21.40
N LEU A 157 13.15 -13.11 -20.36
CA LEU A 157 13.89 -11.85 -20.38
C LEU A 157 15.40 -12.05 -20.48
N LYS A 158 15.95 -13.07 -19.80
CA LYS A 158 17.36 -13.45 -19.96
C LYS A 158 17.66 -13.80 -21.41
N ARG A 159 16.84 -14.64 -22.05
CA ARG A 159 17.00 -15.01 -23.47
C ARG A 159 17.00 -13.78 -24.37
N ILE A 160 15.98 -12.93 -24.25
CA ILE A 160 15.88 -11.69 -25.04
C ILE A 160 17.12 -10.83 -24.85
N LYS A 161 17.60 -10.66 -23.62
CA LYS A 161 18.81 -9.88 -23.34
C LYS A 161 20.04 -10.45 -24.06
N VAL A 162 20.24 -11.77 -24.06
CA VAL A 162 21.39 -12.38 -24.75
C VAL A 162 21.24 -12.23 -26.28
N THR A 163 20.07 -12.50 -26.84
CA THR A 163 19.79 -12.33 -28.27
C THR A 163 20.02 -10.88 -28.72
N LEU A 164 19.49 -9.91 -27.99
CA LEU A 164 19.69 -8.48 -28.24
C LEU A 164 21.14 -8.04 -28.03
N SER A 165 21.91 -8.68 -27.15
CA SER A 165 23.35 -8.42 -27.01
C SER A 165 24.13 -8.82 -28.26
N VAL A 166 23.79 -9.94 -28.90
CA VAL A 166 24.41 -10.36 -30.16
C VAL A 166 24.07 -9.37 -31.27
N VAL A 167 22.80 -9.00 -31.41
CA VAL A 167 22.36 -7.98 -32.39
C VAL A 167 23.10 -6.66 -32.16
N ARG A 168 23.24 -6.22 -30.91
CA ARG A 168 23.97 -5.00 -30.55
C ARG A 168 25.44 -5.07 -30.93
N ASN A 169 26.11 -6.20 -30.69
CA ASN A 169 27.51 -6.39 -31.06
C ASN A 169 27.71 -6.26 -32.58
N VAL A 170 26.84 -6.88 -33.38
CA VAL A 170 26.89 -6.76 -34.85
C VAL A 170 26.69 -5.31 -35.31
N VAL A 171 25.77 -4.56 -34.68
CA VAL A 171 25.55 -3.14 -34.98
C VAL A 171 26.79 -2.30 -34.62
N LEU A 172 27.45 -2.59 -33.51
CA LEU A 172 28.69 -1.91 -33.10
C LEU A 172 29.89 -2.26 -33.99
N GLU A 173 30.00 -3.51 -34.43
CA GLU A 173 31.02 -3.93 -35.39
C GLU A 173 30.82 -3.27 -36.76
N ALA A 174 29.57 -3.11 -37.19
CA ALA A 174 29.20 -2.36 -38.39
C ALA A 174 29.57 -0.87 -38.27
N LEU A 175 29.34 -0.26 -37.10
CA LEU A 175 29.76 1.11 -36.80
C LEU A 175 31.28 1.29 -36.86
N ASP A 176 32.05 0.42 -36.20
CA ASP A 176 33.51 0.45 -36.20
C ASP A 176 34.08 0.25 -37.61
N SER A 177 33.47 -0.66 -38.39
CA SER A 177 33.82 -0.89 -39.79
C SER A 177 33.58 0.35 -40.67
N ASN A 178 32.45 1.03 -40.51
CA ASN A 178 32.14 2.28 -41.22
C ASN A 178 33.14 3.39 -40.88
N GLN A 179 33.47 3.55 -39.60
CA GLN A 179 34.43 4.55 -39.14
C GLN A 179 35.84 4.29 -39.71
N LYS A 180 36.29 3.02 -39.70
CA LYS A 180 37.57 2.61 -40.30
C LYS A 180 37.60 2.84 -41.81
N SER A 181 36.54 2.51 -42.53
CA SER A 181 36.45 2.73 -43.98
C SER A 181 36.59 4.21 -44.32
N ARG A 182 35.88 5.09 -43.60
CA ARG A 182 35.99 6.54 -43.80
C ARG A 182 37.37 7.10 -43.44
N LEU A 183 38.01 6.61 -42.38
CA LEU A 183 39.38 7.03 -42.03
C LEU A 183 40.38 6.64 -43.13
N LEU A 184 40.22 5.47 -43.73
CA LEU A 184 41.04 5.01 -44.86
C LEU A 184 40.78 5.81 -46.13
N GLU A 185 39.52 6.14 -46.43
CA GLU A 185 39.16 7.02 -47.56
C GLU A 185 39.70 8.44 -47.36
N ARG A 186 39.64 8.98 -46.14
CA ARG A 186 40.18 10.31 -45.81
C ARG A 186 41.72 10.33 -45.88
N ALA A 187 42.37 9.22 -45.52
CA ALA A 187 43.81 9.04 -45.69
C ALA A 187 44.21 8.88 -47.17
N ALA A 188 43.39 8.21 -47.99
CA ALA A 188 43.61 8.07 -49.43
C ALA A 188 43.35 9.37 -50.20
N ALA A 189 42.36 10.16 -49.77
CA ALA A 189 42.04 11.47 -50.33
C ALA A 189 43.05 12.57 -49.95
N GLY A 190 43.78 12.40 -48.83
CA GLY A 190 44.84 13.31 -48.38
C GLY A 190 46.16 13.24 -49.17
N GLY A 191 46.24 12.43 -50.23
CA GLY A 191 47.48 12.17 -50.97
C GLY A 191 47.83 13.14 -52.11
N LEU A 192 46.99 14.12 -52.47
CA LEU A 192 47.28 15.05 -53.55
C LEU A 192 46.88 16.49 -53.19
N THR A 193 47.85 17.39 -53.36
CA THR A 193 47.84 18.87 -53.26
C THR A 193 47.87 19.53 -51.87
N GLU A 194 49.10 19.81 -51.40
CA GLU A 194 49.39 20.97 -50.55
C GLU A 194 49.50 22.25 -51.40
N ALA A 195 48.72 23.29 -51.06
CA ALA A 195 49.13 24.70 -51.13
C ALA A 195 48.22 25.58 -50.25
N PRO A 196 48.73 26.68 -49.66
CA PRO A 196 48.27 27.19 -48.36
C PRO A 196 47.34 28.41 -48.46
N GLY A 197 46.39 28.56 -47.52
CA GLY A 197 45.59 29.78 -47.43
C GLY A 197 44.45 29.83 -46.40
N THR A 198 44.79 30.02 -45.13
CA THR A 198 44.04 30.74 -44.06
C THR A 198 42.70 30.20 -43.49
N PRO A 199 42.41 30.48 -42.20
CA PRO A 199 41.74 29.57 -41.27
C PRO A 199 40.27 29.93 -41.04
N LEU A 200 39.47 28.98 -40.54
CA LEU A 200 38.35 29.22 -39.61
C LEU A 200 37.80 27.88 -39.05
N ASN A 201 38.22 27.59 -37.82
CA ASN A 201 37.41 27.18 -36.66
C ASN A 201 36.26 26.15 -36.79
N GLN A 202 36.41 25.11 -35.94
CA GLN A 202 35.42 24.67 -34.94
C GLN A 202 34.50 23.49 -35.29
N GLU A 203 35.08 22.32 -35.57
CA GLU A 203 34.38 21.02 -35.43
C GLU A 203 35.24 19.91 -34.79
N GLU A 204 36.54 20.11 -34.57
CA GLU A 204 37.45 19.05 -34.07
C GLU A 204 37.52 18.90 -32.54
N ALA A 205 36.66 19.57 -31.78
CA ALA A 205 36.62 19.42 -30.32
C ALA A 205 35.67 18.31 -29.81
N GLU A 206 34.84 17.71 -30.67
CA GLU A 206 33.81 16.74 -30.22
C GLU A 206 34.24 15.27 -30.29
N LEU A 207 35.33 14.92 -30.99
CA LEU A 207 35.74 13.50 -31.11
C LEU A 207 36.64 12.99 -29.97
N ALA A 208 37.10 13.84 -29.05
CA ALA A 208 38.06 13.46 -28.02
C ALA A 208 37.43 12.96 -26.69
N TYR A 209 36.10 12.93 -26.56
CA TYR A 209 35.44 12.56 -25.30
C TYR A 209 34.90 11.12 -25.20
N LEU A 210 35.04 10.28 -26.24
CA LEU A 210 34.48 8.92 -26.24
C LEU A 210 35.45 7.80 -25.85
N THR A 211 36.62 8.14 -25.30
CA THR A 211 37.58 7.15 -24.79
C THR A 211 37.94 7.42 -23.33
N HIS A 212 36.95 7.42 -22.44
CA HIS A 212 37.21 7.17 -21.03
C HIS A 212 36.06 6.37 -20.39
N GLU A 213 36.43 5.28 -19.74
CA GLU A 213 35.58 4.56 -18.79
C GLU A 213 34.98 5.53 -17.77
N GLY A 214 33.67 5.46 -17.54
CA GLY A 214 33.03 6.06 -16.35
C GLY A 214 31.69 6.75 -16.60
N LEU A 215 30.66 6.16 -16.00
CA LEU A 215 29.45 6.77 -15.41
C LEU A 215 28.56 7.69 -16.28
N PHE A 216 27.32 7.25 -16.40
CA PHE A 216 26.24 7.79 -17.23
C PHE A 216 25.57 9.03 -16.60
N ILE A 217 25.05 9.90 -17.46
CA ILE A 217 24.37 11.19 -17.17
C ILE A 217 23.04 11.04 -16.37
N SER A 218 22.67 9.83 -15.91
CA SER A 218 21.52 9.65 -15.00
C SER A 218 21.80 10.06 -13.56
N ASP A 219 23.07 10.11 -13.13
CA ASP A 219 23.41 10.45 -11.75
C ASP A 219 23.41 11.97 -11.49
N ALA A 220 23.60 12.81 -12.52
CA ALA A 220 23.62 14.27 -12.38
C ALA A 220 22.23 14.92 -12.26
N LEU A 221 21.14 14.19 -12.54
CA LEU A 221 19.75 14.68 -12.44
C LEU A 221 19.04 14.21 -11.17
N ASN A 222 19.56 13.21 -10.44
CA ASN A 222 19.03 12.81 -9.15
C ASN A 222 19.64 13.61 -7.97
N ASP A 223 20.87 14.11 -8.11
CA ASP A 223 21.52 14.93 -7.07
C ASP A 223 21.08 16.41 -7.08
N ALA A 224 20.52 16.90 -8.20
CA ALA A 224 19.98 18.27 -8.29
C ALA A 224 18.60 18.44 -7.60
N GLN A 225 17.93 17.36 -7.21
CA GLN A 225 16.67 17.41 -6.44
C GLN A 225 16.88 17.35 -4.91
N LEU A 226 18.11 17.07 -4.44
CA LEU A 226 18.44 16.95 -3.01
C LEU A 226 19.20 18.15 -2.43
N HIS A 227 19.46 19.20 -3.23
CA HIS A 227 20.14 20.43 -2.79
C HIS A 227 19.36 21.74 -3.00
N LEU A 228 18.02 21.68 -3.01
CA LEU A 228 17.14 22.86 -2.86
C LEU A 228 16.24 22.69 -1.64
N GLY A 229 16.84 22.81 -0.46
CA GLY A 229 16.13 22.64 0.80
C GLY A 229 16.93 23.03 2.03
N ALA A 230 17.64 24.17 2.02
CA ALA A 230 18.13 24.80 3.25
C ALA A 230 18.42 26.30 3.09
N SER A 231 17.68 27.12 3.87
CA SER A 231 17.94 28.50 4.31
C SER A 231 17.93 29.62 3.24
N THR A 232 17.29 30.78 3.40
CA THR A 232 17.03 31.64 4.58
C THR A 232 15.71 32.44 4.43
N GLY A 233 15.11 32.85 5.56
CA GLY A 233 13.80 33.52 5.62
C GLY A 233 13.79 35.05 5.62
N GLN A 234 12.64 35.57 6.10
CA GLN A 234 12.19 36.97 6.27
C GLN A 234 11.79 37.73 4.99
N GLU A 235 10.69 38.49 4.91
CA GLU A 235 9.55 38.77 5.80
C GLU A 235 8.50 39.57 4.98
N GLN A 236 7.23 39.53 5.42
CA GLN A 236 6.14 40.53 5.25
C GLN A 236 5.21 40.57 4.02
N SER A 237 3.91 40.51 4.36
CA SER A 237 2.70 41.18 3.79
C SER A 237 2.32 40.86 2.33
N SER A 238 1.07 40.63 1.91
CA SER A 238 -0.25 41.01 2.42
C SER A 238 -1.35 40.31 1.57
N THR A 239 -2.44 39.90 2.22
CA THR A 239 -3.86 39.94 1.77
C THR A 239 -4.24 39.54 0.33
N VAL A 240 -5.09 38.50 0.19
CA VAL A 240 -6.52 38.55 -0.24
C VAL A 240 -7.02 37.13 -0.53
N GLY A 241 -8.22 36.80 -0.01
CA GLY A 241 -8.89 35.51 -0.17
C GLY A 241 -9.59 35.27 -1.52
N PRO A 242 -10.33 34.15 -1.64
CA PRO A 242 -10.57 33.46 -2.92
C PRO A 242 -11.92 33.81 -3.56
N ARG A 243 -12.04 33.67 -4.89
CA ARG A 243 -13.34 33.51 -5.56
C ARG A 243 -13.33 32.53 -6.73
N GLN A 244 -14.36 31.68 -6.67
CA GLN A 244 -14.82 30.67 -7.61
C GLN A 244 -15.26 31.25 -8.96
N ALA A 245 -15.21 30.43 -10.01
CA ALA A 245 -16.23 30.43 -11.05
C ALA A 245 -16.50 28.99 -11.53
N LEU A 246 -17.77 28.61 -11.44
CA LEU A 246 -18.39 27.39 -11.94
C LEU A 246 -18.71 27.52 -13.45
N SER A 247 -18.72 26.41 -14.19
CA SER A 247 -19.85 26.08 -15.09
C SER A 247 -19.85 24.62 -15.52
N ARG A 248 -21.06 24.04 -15.52
CA ARG A 248 -21.45 22.63 -15.69
C ARG A 248 -21.67 22.22 -17.15
N MET A 249 -21.38 20.94 -17.38
CA MET A 249 -22.09 19.85 -18.10
C MET A 249 -23.39 20.11 -18.90
N ASP A 250 -23.43 19.57 -20.13
CA ASP A 250 -24.44 18.69 -20.80
C ASP A 250 -23.94 18.47 -22.26
N GLY A 251 -24.11 17.38 -23.03
CA GLY A 251 -24.75 16.07 -22.92
C GLY A 251 -25.03 15.50 -24.35
N CYS A 252 -24.73 14.20 -24.56
CA CYS A 252 -25.33 13.25 -25.55
C CYS A 252 -24.96 13.28 -27.07
N GLY A 253 -24.81 12.09 -27.67
CA GLY A 253 -25.15 11.82 -29.09
C GLY A 253 -24.29 10.81 -29.85
N SER A 254 -24.90 9.72 -30.31
CA SER A 254 -24.36 8.47 -30.88
C SER A 254 -24.00 8.48 -32.40
N ASP A 255 -23.29 7.41 -32.80
CA ASP A 255 -23.44 6.57 -34.01
C ASP A 255 -22.81 6.90 -35.40
N SER A 256 -22.02 5.90 -35.84
CA SER A 256 -22.09 5.12 -37.11
C SER A 256 -21.56 5.65 -38.46
N ALA A 257 -20.58 4.88 -38.96
CA ALA A 257 -20.46 4.23 -40.27
C ALA A 257 -20.67 4.99 -41.60
N SER A 258 -19.63 4.95 -42.46
CA SER A 258 -19.61 4.45 -43.86
C SER A 258 -18.18 4.69 -44.40
N GLY A 259 -17.59 3.94 -45.34
CA GLY A 259 -18.13 3.12 -46.41
C GLY A 259 -17.78 3.75 -47.77
N THR A 260 -16.66 3.27 -48.37
CA THR A 260 -16.36 3.17 -49.82
C THR A 260 -16.35 4.42 -50.71
N THR A 261 -15.29 4.60 -51.49
CA THR A 261 -15.33 4.68 -52.98
C THR A 261 -13.91 4.67 -53.58
N GLU A 262 -13.88 4.38 -54.88
CA GLU A 262 -12.83 3.74 -55.65
C GLU A 262 -11.82 4.69 -56.34
N SER A 263 -10.67 4.09 -56.72
CA SER A 263 -9.91 4.24 -57.97
C SER A 263 -9.57 5.61 -58.59
N SER A 264 -8.25 5.84 -58.67
CA SER A 264 -7.41 6.16 -59.84
C SER A 264 -7.82 7.27 -60.83
N SER A 265 -6.96 8.29 -61.01
CA SER A 265 -6.15 8.45 -62.25
C SER A 265 -5.28 9.73 -62.28
N SER A 266 -4.08 9.51 -62.82
CA SER A 266 -3.04 10.34 -63.44
C SER A 266 -3.33 11.79 -63.87
N ARG A 267 -2.35 12.70 -63.63
CA ARG A 267 -1.59 13.37 -64.71
C ARG A 267 -0.35 14.14 -64.22
N GLU A 268 0.61 14.22 -65.14
CA GLU A 268 2.03 14.55 -65.04
C GLU A 268 2.33 16.06 -65.03
N HIS A 269 3.53 16.44 -64.53
CA HIS A 269 4.45 17.43 -65.10
C HIS A 269 5.84 17.22 -64.43
N ALA A 270 6.79 16.53 -65.08
CA ALA A 270 7.77 17.04 -66.05
C ALA A 270 9.01 17.70 -65.43
N PHE A 271 10.13 16.97 -65.38
CA PHE A 271 11.49 17.50 -65.57
C PHE A 271 12.35 16.46 -66.29
N LEU A 272 13.02 16.90 -67.36
CA LEU A 272 13.89 16.16 -68.26
C LEU A 272 15.39 16.42 -67.92
N PRO A 273 16.35 15.72 -68.54
CA PRO A 273 17.44 15.04 -67.85
C PRO A 273 18.82 15.68 -68.08
N GLY A 274 19.73 15.48 -67.14
CA GLY A 274 21.15 15.80 -67.30
C GLY A 274 21.98 14.65 -66.74
N GLY A 275 22.71 13.96 -67.62
CA GLY A 275 23.51 12.80 -67.27
C GLY A 275 24.71 13.13 -66.39
N ALA A 276 24.98 12.26 -65.43
CA ALA A 276 26.30 12.04 -64.88
C ALA A 276 26.41 10.57 -64.44
N ALA A 277 27.47 9.94 -64.93
CA ALA A 277 28.14 8.73 -64.50
C ALA A 277 27.38 7.74 -63.59
N ILE A 278 27.31 6.50 -64.11
CA ILE A 278 27.39 5.28 -63.31
C ILE A 278 28.57 5.45 -62.34
N SER A 279 28.25 5.81 -61.10
CA SER A 279 29.15 5.65 -59.96
C SER A 279 28.79 4.34 -59.29
N SER A 280 29.86 3.68 -58.88
CA SER A 280 29.97 2.45 -58.11
C SER A 280 28.88 2.27 -57.05
N SER A 281 28.56 1.01 -56.80
CA SER A 281 27.92 0.48 -55.60
C SER A 281 28.75 0.77 -54.33
N GLU A 282 28.94 2.05 -54.00
CA GLU A 282 29.56 2.60 -52.80
C GLU A 282 28.50 3.58 -52.25
N ASP A 283 27.78 3.36 -51.15
CA ASP A 283 28.09 2.69 -49.89
C ASP A 283 26.72 2.25 -49.31
N MET A 284 26.43 0.94 -49.30
CA MET A 284 25.10 0.40 -48.94
C MET A 284 24.87 0.37 -47.41
N MET A 285 25.89 0.68 -46.62
CA MET A 285 25.83 0.62 -45.16
C MET A 285 25.04 1.80 -44.57
N PRO A 286 24.21 1.57 -43.52
CA PRO A 286 23.49 2.66 -42.87
C PRO A 286 24.44 3.67 -42.25
N SER A 287 24.00 4.92 -42.13
CA SER A 287 24.79 5.99 -41.51
C SER A 287 25.04 5.72 -40.02
N ASP A 288 26.08 6.33 -39.46
CA ASP A 288 26.44 6.16 -38.04
C ASP A 288 25.31 6.62 -37.10
N LEU A 289 24.56 7.63 -37.52
CA LEU A 289 23.37 8.12 -36.81
C LEU A 289 22.22 7.09 -36.83
N GLU A 290 22.03 6.39 -37.95
CA GLU A 290 21.04 5.32 -38.07
C GLU A 290 21.44 4.09 -37.23
N LEU A 291 22.69 3.65 -37.30
CA LEU A 291 23.21 2.54 -36.49
C LEU A 291 23.18 2.86 -34.99
N GLY A 292 23.53 4.10 -34.60
CA GLY A 292 23.38 4.59 -33.24
C GLY A 292 21.92 4.58 -32.76
N ARG A 293 20.96 4.92 -33.64
CA ARG A 293 19.52 4.80 -33.35
C ARG A 293 19.12 3.34 -33.17
N VAL A 294 19.58 2.42 -34.01
CA VAL A 294 19.31 0.98 -33.88
C VAL A 294 19.83 0.45 -32.53
N ALA A 295 21.04 0.86 -32.11
CA ALA A 295 21.59 0.46 -30.81
C ALA A 295 20.74 0.94 -29.62
N ASN A 296 20.16 2.14 -29.70
CA ASN A 296 19.24 2.65 -28.69
C ASN A 296 17.89 1.91 -28.71
N ASN A 297 17.35 1.65 -29.90
CA ASN A 297 16.10 0.90 -30.07
C ASN A 297 16.20 -0.53 -29.51
N ILE A 298 17.38 -1.17 -29.57
CA ILE A 298 17.62 -2.47 -28.94
C ILE A 298 17.42 -2.41 -27.41
N GLN A 299 17.92 -1.35 -26.77
CA GLN A 299 17.74 -1.17 -25.32
C GLN A 299 16.27 -0.90 -24.97
N GLU A 300 15.59 -0.08 -25.78
CA GLU A 300 14.15 0.18 -25.65
C GLU A 300 13.32 -1.10 -25.81
N LEU A 301 13.72 -1.98 -26.72
CA LEU A 301 13.06 -3.27 -26.94
C LEU A 301 13.17 -4.20 -25.72
N LEU A 302 14.32 -4.21 -25.02
CA LEU A 302 14.47 -4.93 -23.75
C LEU A 302 13.56 -4.34 -22.66
N TYR A 303 13.37 -3.02 -22.64
CA TYR A 303 12.42 -2.39 -21.72
C TYR A 303 10.97 -2.78 -22.04
N THR A 304 10.60 -2.78 -23.31
CA THR A 304 9.28 -3.24 -23.78
C THR A 304 9.03 -4.70 -23.42
N ALA A 305 10.05 -5.57 -23.55
CA ALA A 305 9.97 -6.96 -23.10
C ALA A 305 9.61 -7.08 -21.61
N SER A 306 10.26 -6.27 -20.77
CA SER A 306 9.99 -6.21 -19.33
C SER A 306 8.56 -5.75 -19.06
N ASP A 307 8.13 -4.65 -19.69
CA ASP A 307 6.79 -4.10 -19.48
C ASP A 307 5.69 -5.09 -19.92
N VAL A 308 5.88 -5.77 -21.06
CA VAL A 308 4.96 -6.84 -21.53
C VAL A 308 4.91 -7.99 -20.53
N SER A 309 6.06 -8.42 -19.98
CA SER A 309 6.12 -9.51 -19.00
C SER A 309 5.37 -9.15 -17.71
N HIS A 310 5.55 -7.92 -17.21
CA HIS A 310 4.82 -7.41 -16.05
C HIS A 310 3.31 -7.31 -16.32
N ASP A 311 2.90 -6.83 -17.50
CA ASP A 311 1.49 -6.73 -17.87
C ASP A 311 0.81 -8.10 -17.99
N ARG A 312 1.53 -9.14 -18.40
CA ARG A 312 1.03 -10.52 -18.38
C ARG A 312 0.86 -11.02 -16.96
N CYS A 313 1.82 -10.75 -16.08
CA CYS A 313 1.71 -11.06 -14.65
C CYS A 313 0.53 -10.33 -14.00
N VAL A 314 0.27 -9.06 -14.37
CA VAL A 314 -0.91 -8.30 -13.91
C VAL A 314 -2.19 -9.02 -14.33
N LYS A 315 -2.27 -9.56 -15.55
CA LYS A 315 -3.46 -10.30 -16.01
C LYS A 315 -3.69 -11.57 -15.19
N VAL A 316 -2.63 -12.32 -14.85
CA VAL A 316 -2.70 -13.50 -13.98
C VAL A 316 -3.21 -13.11 -12.58
N LEU A 317 -2.63 -12.07 -11.99
CA LEU A 317 -3.03 -11.55 -10.69
C LEU A 317 -4.51 -11.09 -10.68
N MET A 318 -4.92 -10.33 -11.70
CA MET A 318 -6.27 -9.79 -11.81
C MET A 318 -7.32 -10.84 -12.17
N ALA A 319 -6.95 -11.90 -12.90
CA ALA A 319 -7.83 -13.04 -13.14
C ALA A 319 -8.23 -13.72 -11.84
N ARG A 320 -7.28 -13.91 -10.91
CA ARG A 320 -7.55 -14.40 -9.56
C ARG A 320 -8.37 -13.40 -8.74
N ALA A 321 -8.02 -12.12 -8.79
CA ALA A 321 -8.65 -11.08 -7.97
C ALA A 321 -10.13 -10.79 -8.29
N LYS A 322 -10.64 -11.24 -9.43
CA LYS A 322 -11.94 -10.83 -9.99
C LYS A 322 -13.14 -11.17 -9.10
N ASP A 323 -13.07 -12.27 -8.35
CA ASP A 323 -14.11 -12.72 -7.41
C ASP A 323 -13.86 -12.25 -5.96
N GLY A 324 -12.89 -11.35 -5.76
CA GLY A 324 -12.47 -10.90 -4.43
C GLY A 324 -11.76 -11.97 -3.60
N SER A 325 -11.27 -13.07 -4.21
CA SER A 325 -10.48 -14.10 -3.50
C SER A 325 -9.20 -13.53 -2.87
N LEU A 326 -8.51 -12.61 -3.55
CA LEU A 326 -7.28 -11.99 -3.01
C LEU A 326 -7.53 -11.08 -1.80
N GLU A 327 -8.72 -10.49 -1.69
CA GLU A 327 -9.10 -9.69 -0.51
C GLU A 327 -9.38 -10.57 0.71
N ARG A 328 -9.72 -11.85 0.47
CA ARG A 328 -10.06 -12.84 1.50
C ARG A 328 -8.85 -13.63 2.01
N LEU A 329 -7.65 -13.34 1.52
CA LEU A 329 -6.42 -13.97 1.99
C LEU A 329 -6.18 -13.65 3.46
N SER A 330 -5.50 -14.55 4.16
CA SER A 330 -4.93 -14.26 5.47
C SER A 330 -3.75 -13.27 5.34
N SER A 331 -3.36 -12.65 6.46
CA SER A 331 -2.20 -11.74 6.51
C SER A 331 -0.95 -12.43 5.97
N ALA A 332 -0.65 -13.65 6.44
CA ALA A 332 0.50 -14.43 6.01
C ALA A 332 0.49 -14.77 4.51
N GLU A 333 -0.65 -15.20 3.97
CA GLU A 333 -0.80 -15.48 2.53
C GLU A 333 -0.56 -14.22 1.68
N PHE A 334 -1.07 -13.07 2.13
CA PHE A 334 -0.84 -11.81 1.44
C PHE A 334 0.65 -11.40 1.47
N VAL A 335 1.36 -11.65 2.58
CA VAL A 335 2.82 -11.44 2.67
C VAL A 335 3.56 -12.29 1.66
N PHE A 336 3.26 -13.59 1.57
CA PHE A 336 3.90 -14.47 0.61
C PHE A 336 3.68 -13.97 -0.83
N LEU A 337 2.45 -13.54 -1.16
CA LEU A 337 2.14 -12.92 -2.44
C LEU A 337 2.96 -11.64 -2.68
N SER A 338 3.00 -10.74 -1.71
CA SER A 338 3.73 -9.48 -1.81
C SER A 338 5.24 -9.70 -1.98
N GLN A 339 5.83 -10.65 -1.25
CA GLN A 339 7.25 -10.99 -1.35
C GLN A 339 7.60 -11.61 -2.70
N ALA A 340 6.76 -12.49 -3.24
CA ALA A 340 6.98 -13.08 -4.56
C ALA A 340 6.94 -12.01 -5.68
N VAL A 341 5.95 -11.12 -5.63
CA VAL A 341 5.83 -10.01 -6.60
C VAL A 341 7.04 -9.07 -6.50
N GLU A 342 7.43 -8.65 -5.30
CA GLU A 342 8.60 -7.78 -5.10
C GLU A 342 9.92 -8.47 -5.51
N GLY A 343 10.03 -9.79 -5.29
CA GLY A 343 11.14 -10.60 -5.79
C GLY A 343 11.25 -10.56 -7.30
N PHE A 344 10.16 -10.87 -8.01
CA PHE A 344 10.10 -10.80 -9.46
C PHE A 344 10.41 -9.40 -10.01
N VAL A 345 9.85 -8.35 -9.41
CA VAL A 345 10.11 -6.98 -9.87
C VAL A 345 11.59 -6.60 -9.68
N ARG A 346 12.21 -7.00 -8.57
CA ARG A 346 13.63 -6.75 -8.33
C ARG A 346 14.52 -7.51 -9.32
N ASP A 347 14.18 -8.75 -9.64
CA ASP A 347 15.00 -9.57 -10.53
C ASP A 347 14.87 -9.10 -11.99
N THR A 348 13.69 -8.68 -12.43
CA THR A 348 13.48 -8.02 -13.73
C THR A 348 14.18 -6.66 -13.81
N GLU A 349 14.14 -5.85 -12.74
CA GLU A 349 14.84 -4.55 -12.67
C GLU A 349 16.36 -4.72 -12.80
N LYS A 350 16.95 -5.74 -12.15
CA LYS A 350 18.37 -6.08 -12.32
C LYS A 350 18.72 -6.54 -13.73
N LEU A 351 17.82 -7.29 -14.39
CA LEU A 351 18.07 -7.81 -15.74
C LEU A 351 17.99 -6.70 -16.79
N CYS A 352 16.98 -5.85 -16.72
CA CYS A 352 16.69 -4.83 -17.71
C CYS A 352 17.28 -3.47 -17.38
N CYS A 353 17.78 -3.23 -16.16
CA CYS A 353 18.24 -1.92 -15.66
C CYS A 353 17.14 -0.83 -15.67
N ARG A 354 15.87 -1.24 -15.69
CA ARG A 354 14.71 -0.34 -15.63
C ARG A 354 13.67 -0.93 -14.70
N ARG A 355 13.11 -0.08 -13.84
CA ARG A 355 12.03 -0.45 -12.94
C ARG A 355 10.69 -0.36 -13.65
N SER A 356 9.99 -1.49 -13.80
CA SER A 356 8.59 -1.49 -14.22
C SER A 356 7.66 -1.33 -13.01
N VAL A 357 6.55 -0.63 -13.22
CA VAL A 357 5.62 -0.21 -12.14
C VAL A 357 4.25 -0.88 -12.22
N SER A 358 3.89 -1.53 -13.34
CA SER A 358 2.52 -2.02 -13.56
C SER A 358 2.14 -3.11 -12.58
N LEU A 359 3.00 -4.11 -12.35
CA LEU A 359 2.74 -5.19 -11.40
C LEU A 359 2.71 -4.71 -9.95
N ARG A 360 3.60 -3.80 -9.56
CA ARG A 360 3.57 -3.18 -8.21
C ARG A 360 2.30 -2.38 -8.00
N GLY A 361 1.86 -1.60 -9.00
CA GLY A 361 0.61 -0.85 -8.93
C GLY A 361 -0.60 -1.77 -8.79
N ALA A 362 -0.62 -2.88 -9.52
CA ALA A 362 -1.63 -3.92 -9.40
C ALA A 362 -1.67 -4.57 -8.00
N LEU A 363 -0.51 -4.94 -7.46
CA LEU A 363 -0.39 -5.46 -6.08
C LEU A 363 -0.85 -4.42 -5.05
N GLN A 364 -0.44 -3.17 -5.19
CA GLN A 364 -0.83 -2.09 -4.27
C GLN A 364 -2.35 -1.86 -4.28
N SER A 365 -2.99 -1.94 -5.46
CA SER A 365 -4.45 -1.89 -5.56
C SER A 365 -5.11 -3.03 -4.79
N GLN A 366 -4.58 -4.26 -4.88
CA GLN A 366 -5.10 -5.38 -4.10
C GLN A 366 -4.80 -5.24 -2.60
N ALA A 367 -3.65 -4.70 -2.22
CA ALA A 367 -3.31 -4.40 -0.84
C ALA A 367 -4.33 -3.45 -0.22
N ASN A 368 -4.69 -2.37 -0.92
CA ASN A 368 -5.70 -1.42 -0.46
C ASN A 368 -7.09 -2.07 -0.28
N ARG A 369 -7.49 -2.97 -1.19
CA ARG A 369 -8.77 -3.71 -1.06
C ARG A 369 -8.74 -4.69 0.11
N PHE A 370 -7.63 -5.40 0.29
CA PHE A 370 -7.38 -6.25 1.46
C PHE A 370 -7.46 -5.44 2.77
N VAL A 371 -6.77 -4.30 2.87
CA VAL A 371 -6.81 -3.40 4.03
C VAL A 371 -8.23 -2.92 4.32
N HIS A 372 -8.95 -2.50 3.28
CA HIS A 372 -10.32 -2.03 3.41
C HIS A 372 -11.24 -3.12 3.97
N ARG A 373 -11.19 -4.33 3.41
CA ARG A 373 -11.98 -5.47 3.89
C ARG A 373 -11.58 -5.84 5.32
N PHE A 374 -10.27 -5.95 5.59
CA PHE A 374 -9.74 -6.22 6.91
C PHE A 374 -10.33 -5.25 7.95
N HIS A 375 -10.28 -3.94 7.67
CA HIS A 375 -10.83 -2.94 8.57
C HIS A 375 -12.36 -3.05 8.73
N GLU A 376 -13.10 -3.18 7.64
CA GLU A 376 -14.57 -3.25 7.68
C GLU A 376 -15.07 -4.48 8.46
N GLU A 377 -14.41 -5.63 8.34
CA GLU A 377 -14.73 -6.82 9.14
C GLU A 377 -14.53 -6.58 10.64
N ARG A 378 -13.39 -5.99 11.03
CA ARG A 378 -13.07 -5.72 12.44
C ARG A 378 -13.99 -4.65 13.02
N LYS A 379 -14.26 -3.60 12.25
CA LYS A 379 -15.18 -2.52 12.62
C LYS A 379 -16.60 -3.03 12.80
N THR A 380 -17.12 -3.80 11.84
CA THR A 380 -18.46 -4.41 11.94
C THR A 380 -18.58 -5.30 13.16
N LYS A 381 -17.58 -6.15 13.41
CA LYS A 381 -17.53 -7.02 14.59
C LYS A 381 -17.52 -6.22 15.89
N LEU A 382 -16.71 -5.16 15.95
CA LEU A 382 -16.64 -4.27 17.10
C LEU A 382 -17.96 -3.55 17.35
N SER A 383 -18.59 -2.99 16.31
CA SER A 383 -19.89 -2.31 16.41
C SER A 383 -20.97 -3.25 16.93
N LEU A 384 -21.06 -4.47 16.38
CA LEU A 384 -22.04 -5.47 16.82
C LEU A 384 -21.89 -5.81 18.30
N LEU A 385 -20.66 -5.98 18.77
CA LEU A 385 -20.41 -6.37 20.16
C LEU A 385 -20.58 -5.20 21.12
N LEU A 386 -20.18 -3.99 20.74
CA LEU A 386 -20.49 -2.77 21.49
C LEU A 386 -21.99 -2.58 21.66
N ASP A 387 -22.76 -2.78 20.61
CA ASP A 387 -24.22 -2.63 20.62
C ASP A 387 -24.91 -3.69 21.49
N ASN A 388 -24.27 -4.83 21.73
CA ASN A 388 -24.77 -5.88 22.61
C ASN A 388 -24.11 -5.87 24.01
N GLU A 389 -23.21 -4.93 24.29
CA GLU A 389 -22.43 -4.89 25.52
C GLU A 389 -23.32 -4.53 26.72
N ARG A 390 -23.33 -5.42 27.73
CA ARG A 390 -24.18 -5.25 28.93
C ARG A 390 -23.51 -4.39 30.00
N TRP A 391 -22.28 -3.94 29.77
CA TRP A 391 -21.48 -3.15 30.71
C TRP A 391 -21.34 -3.86 32.05
N LYS A 392 -21.11 -5.17 31.99
CA LYS A 392 -20.83 -6.03 33.12
C LYS A 392 -19.36 -6.42 33.10
N GLN A 393 -18.81 -6.64 34.30
CA GLN A 393 -17.46 -7.15 34.43
C GLN A 393 -17.36 -8.51 33.73
N ALA A 394 -16.39 -8.63 32.84
CA ALA A 394 -16.08 -9.85 32.13
C ALA A 394 -14.97 -10.62 32.85
N GLU A 395 -15.03 -11.95 32.76
CA GLU A 395 -13.93 -12.81 33.14
C GLU A 395 -12.82 -12.70 32.09
N VAL A 396 -11.58 -12.55 32.56
CA VAL A 396 -10.38 -12.43 31.74
C VAL A 396 -9.78 -13.83 31.56
N PRO A 397 -9.77 -14.38 30.33
CA PRO A 397 -9.13 -15.67 30.07
C PRO A 397 -7.63 -15.61 30.35
N ALA A 398 -7.05 -16.69 30.89
CA ALA A 398 -5.61 -16.75 31.19
C ALA A 398 -4.73 -16.50 29.95
N GLU A 399 -5.15 -17.01 28.79
CA GLU A 399 -4.48 -16.75 27.49
C GLU A 399 -4.42 -15.26 27.15
N PHE A 400 -5.42 -14.48 27.57
CA PHE A 400 -5.44 -13.04 27.35
C PHE A 400 -4.49 -12.31 28.31
N GLN A 401 -4.36 -12.78 29.55
CA GLN A 401 -3.35 -12.23 30.47
C GLN A 401 -1.93 -12.50 29.93
N ASP A 402 -1.67 -13.69 29.39
CA ASP A 402 -0.39 -14.03 28.75
C ASP A 402 -0.12 -13.14 27.51
N LEU A 403 -1.16 -12.91 26.70
CA LEU A 403 -1.11 -11.98 25.55
C LEU A 403 -0.69 -10.58 25.97
N VAL A 404 -1.31 -10.05 27.03
CA VAL A 404 -1.04 -8.72 27.57
C VAL A 404 0.36 -8.62 28.16
N ASN A 405 0.81 -9.64 28.88
CA ASN A 405 2.18 -9.69 29.41
C ASN A 405 3.23 -9.68 28.29
N ALA A 406 2.96 -10.39 27.18
CA ALA A 406 3.86 -10.38 26.01
C ALA A 406 4.01 -8.99 25.38
N ILE A 407 2.92 -8.19 25.36
CA ILE A 407 2.97 -6.79 24.89
C ILE A 407 3.86 -5.95 25.81
N ALA A 408 3.75 -6.13 27.13
CA ALA A 408 4.57 -5.42 28.12
C ALA A 408 6.07 -5.73 27.97
N ASP A 409 6.41 -6.97 27.56
CA ASP A 409 7.79 -7.36 27.21
C ASP A 409 8.28 -6.77 25.86
N GLY A 410 7.47 -5.96 25.18
CA GLY A 410 7.78 -5.37 23.87
C GLY A 410 7.48 -6.29 22.67
N ARG A 411 6.86 -7.46 22.88
CA ARG A 411 6.46 -8.38 21.80
C ARG A 411 5.02 -8.12 21.38
N ILE A 412 4.85 -7.26 20.37
CA ILE A 412 3.54 -6.96 19.76
C ILE A 412 3.27 -7.94 18.62
N THR A 413 3.13 -9.20 18.99
CA THR A 413 2.79 -10.31 18.09
C THR A 413 1.70 -11.14 18.73
N LEU A 414 0.73 -11.60 17.93
CA LEU A 414 -0.25 -12.56 18.41
C LEU A 414 0.46 -13.89 18.70
N PRO A 415 0.36 -14.46 19.92
CA PRO A 415 0.91 -15.77 20.23
C PRO A 415 0.32 -16.80 19.27
N GLU A 416 1.18 -17.66 18.71
CA GLU A 416 0.72 -18.83 17.99
C GLU A 416 -0.17 -19.67 18.91
N ARG A 417 -1.31 -20.13 18.39
CA ARG A 417 -2.26 -20.95 19.15
C ARG A 417 -1.51 -22.20 19.62
N LYS A 418 -1.15 -22.25 20.91
CA LYS A 418 -0.47 -23.42 21.49
C LYS A 418 -1.30 -24.67 21.20
N PRO A 419 -0.68 -25.77 20.73
CA PRO A 419 -1.39 -27.04 20.60
C PRO A 419 -2.00 -27.42 21.95
N GLN A 420 -3.25 -27.88 21.91
CA GLN A 420 -4.07 -28.28 23.05
C GLN A 420 -3.25 -29.16 24.00
N GLY A 421 -2.96 -28.68 25.22
CA GLY A 421 -2.17 -29.43 26.19
C GLY A 421 -1.66 -28.65 27.41
N THR A 422 -1.67 -27.32 27.40
CA THR A 422 -1.33 -26.53 28.60
C THR A 422 -2.52 -26.45 29.56
N GLU A 423 -2.29 -26.76 30.84
CA GLU A 423 -3.28 -26.74 31.91
C GLU A 423 -4.28 -25.57 31.80
N GLU A 424 -5.57 -25.87 31.88
CA GLU A 424 -6.65 -24.86 31.92
C GLU A 424 -6.48 -24.00 33.18
N ARG A 425 -5.71 -22.91 33.04
CA ARG A 425 -5.64 -21.87 34.07
C ARG A 425 -7.00 -21.19 34.17
N LYS A 426 -7.50 -21.09 35.40
CA LYS A 426 -8.81 -20.47 35.68
C LYS A 426 -8.84 -19.02 35.18
N PRO A 427 -9.96 -18.56 34.59
CA PRO A 427 -10.19 -17.16 34.30
C PRO A 427 -10.08 -16.29 35.56
N SER A 428 -9.61 -15.05 35.39
CA SER A 428 -9.48 -14.05 36.46
C SER A 428 -10.57 -12.99 36.33
N ASP A 429 -11.04 -12.44 37.45
CA ASP A 429 -12.00 -11.32 37.45
C ASP A 429 -11.37 -9.99 37.02
N TYR A 430 -10.04 -9.91 37.04
CA TYR A 430 -9.27 -8.69 36.75
C TYR A 430 -8.12 -8.96 35.80
N LEU A 431 -7.87 -7.98 34.92
CA LEU A 431 -6.67 -7.90 34.09
C LEU A 431 -5.58 -7.16 34.87
N HIS A 432 -4.37 -7.70 34.90
CA HIS A 432 -3.25 -7.10 35.63
C HIS A 432 -2.23 -6.51 34.63
N ILE A 433 -1.94 -5.22 34.74
CA ILE A 433 -0.97 -4.51 33.88
C ILE A 433 -0.14 -3.58 34.76
N ASP A 434 1.18 -3.67 34.70
CA ASP A 434 2.13 -2.85 35.46
C ASP A 434 1.81 -2.76 36.96
N GLY A 435 1.37 -3.88 37.55
CA GLY A 435 0.97 -3.96 38.96
C GLY A 435 -0.40 -3.35 39.27
N GLN A 436 -1.13 -2.80 38.28
CA GLN A 436 -2.48 -2.30 38.44
C GLN A 436 -3.54 -3.34 38.04
N LYS A 437 -4.65 -3.35 38.79
CA LYS A 437 -5.84 -4.17 38.49
C LYS A 437 -6.84 -3.41 37.62
N TYR A 438 -7.29 -4.03 36.54
CA TYR A 438 -8.31 -3.49 35.62
C TYR A 438 -9.55 -4.39 35.61
N ALA A 439 -10.67 -3.84 36.07
CA ALA A 439 -11.98 -4.43 35.85
C ALA A 439 -12.50 -3.98 34.48
N VAL A 440 -12.84 -4.94 33.62
CA VAL A 440 -13.05 -4.71 32.19
C VAL A 440 -14.33 -5.38 31.69
N VAL A 441 -14.83 -4.92 30.55
CA VAL A 441 -15.95 -5.52 29.82
C VAL A 441 -15.45 -6.38 28.66
N GLY A 442 -16.25 -7.32 28.16
CA GLY A 442 -15.79 -8.25 27.11
C GLY A 442 -15.34 -7.55 25.83
N THR A 443 -16.04 -6.47 25.46
CA THR A 443 -15.75 -5.75 24.22
C THR A 443 -14.38 -5.05 24.21
N VAL A 444 -13.86 -4.60 25.37
CA VAL A 444 -12.52 -3.97 25.42
C VAL A 444 -11.40 -5.00 25.26
N LEU A 445 -11.60 -6.23 25.73
CA LEU A 445 -10.66 -7.33 25.52
C LEU A 445 -10.55 -7.66 24.04
N LEU A 446 -11.69 -7.74 23.35
CA LEU A 446 -11.70 -7.93 21.90
C LEU A 446 -11.02 -6.75 21.17
N LEU A 447 -11.29 -5.52 21.60
CA LEU A 447 -10.71 -4.33 21.01
C LEU A 447 -9.17 -4.38 21.06
N ILE A 448 -8.59 -4.73 22.20
CA ILE A 448 -7.14 -4.92 22.35
C ILE A 448 -6.63 -6.01 21.39
N ARG A 449 -7.34 -7.14 21.30
CA ARG A 449 -6.98 -8.21 20.34
C ARG A 449 -6.99 -7.71 18.90
N ILE A 450 -8.00 -6.92 18.52
CA ILE A 450 -8.09 -6.30 17.20
C ILE A 450 -6.86 -5.41 16.95
N PHE A 451 -6.45 -4.58 17.90
CA PHE A 451 -5.29 -3.71 17.73
C PHE A 451 -3.99 -4.48 17.49
N LEU A 452 -3.85 -5.65 18.10
CA LEU A 452 -2.72 -6.55 17.84
C LEU A 452 -2.77 -7.16 16.46
N GLU A 453 -3.95 -7.48 15.92
CA GLU A 453 -4.10 -7.89 14.52
C GLU A 453 -3.63 -6.78 13.56
N TYR A 454 -3.93 -5.52 13.86
CA TYR A 454 -3.39 -4.37 13.09
C TYR A 454 -1.87 -4.30 13.18
N CYS A 455 -1.31 -4.42 14.38
CA CYS A 455 0.15 -4.35 14.58
C CYS A 455 0.88 -5.50 13.86
N GLN A 456 0.29 -6.70 13.88
CA GLN A 456 0.80 -7.86 13.14
C GLN A 456 0.74 -7.61 11.62
N CYS A 457 -0.39 -7.13 11.11
CA CYS A 457 -0.55 -6.87 9.69
C CYS A 457 0.48 -5.85 9.14
N VAL A 458 0.88 -4.88 9.96
CA VAL A 458 1.93 -3.91 9.60
C VAL A 458 3.34 -4.51 9.67
N ASN A 459 3.60 -5.48 10.55
CA ASN A 459 4.85 -6.23 10.54
C ASN A 459 5.00 -7.03 9.24
N ASP A 460 3.88 -7.61 8.82
CA ASP A 460 3.73 -8.46 7.66
C ASP A 460 3.85 -7.65 6.34
N ILE A 461 3.19 -6.49 6.26
CA ILE A 461 3.12 -5.67 5.04
C ILE A 461 3.48 -4.20 5.37
N PRO A 462 4.77 -3.83 5.35
CA PRO A 462 5.19 -2.47 5.73
C PRO A 462 4.69 -1.36 4.80
N SER A 463 4.39 -1.65 3.52
CA SER A 463 3.94 -0.64 2.54
C SER A 463 2.58 -0.02 2.87
N ILE A 464 1.75 -0.70 3.68
CA ILE A 464 0.42 -0.24 4.09
C ILE A 464 0.41 0.39 5.50
N SER A 465 1.58 0.55 6.14
CA SER A 465 1.69 1.03 7.53
C SER A 465 0.88 2.31 7.80
N THR A 466 0.97 3.29 6.90
CA THR A 466 0.27 4.57 7.05
C THR A 466 -1.26 4.42 6.96
N ASP A 467 -1.76 3.59 6.05
CA ASP A 467 -3.21 3.34 5.93
C ASP A 467 -3.72 2.51 7.11
N MET A 468 -2.96 1.50 7.56
CA MET A 468 -3.32 0.74 8.76
C MET A 468 -3.40 1.61 10.01
N LEU A 469 -2.51 2.60 10.14
CA LEU A 469 -2.52 3.56 11.25
C LEU A 469 -3.80 4.39 11.24
N THR A 470 -4.17 4.97 10.09
CA THR A 470 -5.38 5.79 9.98
C THR A 470 -6.63 4.96 10.21
N ARG A 471 -6.69 3.72 9.71
CA ARG A 471 -7.80 2.78 9.96
C ARG A 471 -7.92 2.37 11.43
N LEU A 472 -6.81 2.10 12.10
CA LEU A 472 -6.80 1.82 13.54
C LEU A 472 -7.24 3.04 14.36
N SER A 473 -6.81 4.24 13.94
CA SER A 473 -7.24 5.51 14.53
C SER A 473 -8.76 5.70 14.41
N ASP A 474 -9.34 5.38 13.25
CA ASP A 474 -10.78 5.45 13.03
C ASP A 474 -11.55 4.42 13.88
N LEU A 475 -11.00 3.21 14.05
CA LEU A 475 -11.56 2.18 14.92
C LEU A 475 -11.58 2.62 16.40
N LEU A 476 -10.48 3.20 16.88
CA LEU A 476 -10.36 3.75 18.22
C LEU A 476 -11.35 4.91 18.47
N LYS A 477 -11.50 5.82 17.51
CA LYS A 477 -12.51 6.89 17.56
C LYS A 477 -13.93 6.32 17.60
N HIS A 478 -14.20 5.30 16.80
CA HIS A 478 -15.51 4.64 16.79
C HIS A 478 -15.83 4.01 18.15
N PHE A 479 -14.90 3.28 18.76
CA PHE A 479 -15.09 2.72 20.10
C PHE A 479 -15.40 3.82 21.14
N ASN A 480 -14.65 4.92 21.15
CA ASN A 480 -14.85 6.01 22.11
C ASN A 480 -16.23 6.66 21.94
N SER A 481 -16.54 7.07 20.70
CA SER A 481 -17.79 7.74 20.35
C SER A 481 -19.00 6.86 20.67
N ARG A 482 -18.95 5.58 20.28
CA ARG A 482 -20.05 4.65 20.54
C ARG A 482 -20.19 4.31 22.02
N SER A 483 -19.09 4.14 22.75
CA SER A 483 -19.12 3.95 24.21
C SER A 483 -19.74 5.14 24.93
N CYS A 484 -19.40 6.37 24.51
CA CYS A 484 -20.00 7.60 25.05
C CYS A 484 -21.52 7.61 24.82
N GLN A 485 -21.98 7.33 23.59
CA GLN A 485 -23.41 7.27 23.26
C GLN A 485 -24.16 6.20 24.08
N LEU A 486 -23.57 5.02 24.25
CA LEU A 486 -24.20 3.91 24.96
C LEU A 486 -24.29 4.19 26.47
N VAL A 487 -23.25 4.79 27.06
CA VAL A 487 -23.12 4.98 28.51
C VAL A 487 -23.63 6.35 28.94
N LEU A 488 -23.02 7.44 28.46
CA LEU A 488 -23.41 8.81 28.82
C LEU A 488 -24.67 9.28 28.10
N GLY A 489 -24.82 8.92 26.81
CA GLY A 489 -26.02 9.16 26.01
C GLY A 489 -27.18 8.24 26.33
N ALA A 490 -27.02 7.31 27.28
CA ALA A 490 -28.01 6.31 27.68
C ALA A 490 -28.54 5.42 26.54
N GLY A 491 -27.80 5.30 25.42
CA GLY A 491 -28.17 4.46 24.28
C GLY A 491 -28.28 2.97 24.64
N ALA A 492 -27.51 2.49 25.63
CA ALA A 492 -27.58 1.09 26.08
C ALA A 492 -28.94 0.72 26.70
N LEU A 493 -29.76 1.70 27.13
CA LEU A 493 -31.12 1.43 27.58
C LEU A 493 -32.00 0.90 26.43
N GLN A 494 -31.82 1.45 25.22
CA GLN A 494 -32.60 1.10 24.04
C GLN A 494 -32.01 -0.12 23.30
N VAL A 495 -30.69 -0.12 23.10
CA VAL A 495 -30.03 -1.13 22.25
C VAL A 495 -29.90 -2.48 22.97
N VAL A 496 -29.57 -2.48 24.26
CA VAL A 496 -29.33 -3.70 25.06
C VAL A 496 -30.50 -4.01 26.01
N GLY A 497 -31.44 -3.08 26.16
CA GLY A 497 -32.58 -3.22 27.07
C GLY A 497 -32.21 -3.09 28.55
N LEU A 498 -31.15 -2.33 28.87
CA LEU A 498 -30.85 -2.01 30.27
C LEU A 498 -31.97 -1.12 30.86
N LYS A 499 -32.35 -1.37 32.12
CA LYS A 499 -33.37 -0.55 32.81
C LYS A 499 -32.84 0.83 33.20
N THR A 500 -31.57 0.90 33.60
CA THR A 500 -30.91 2.13 34.03
C THR A 500 -29.39 2.00 33.87
N ILE A 501 -28.71 3.13 33.65
CA ILE A 501 -27.25 3.21 33.67
C ILE A 501 -26.81 3.45 35.12
N THR A 502 -26.16 2.44 35.72
CA THR A 502 -25.74 2.50 37.13
C THR A 502 -24.37 3.17 37.29
N THR A 503 -24.02 3.57 38.53
CA THR A 503 -22.67 4.03 38.87
C THR A 503 -21.60 2.97 38.58
N LYS A 504 -21.93 1.69 38.75
CA LYS A 504 -21.04 0.57 38.39
C LYS A 504 -20.78 0.50 36.88
N ASN A 505 -21.81 0.73 36.04
CA ASN A 505 -21.64 0.77 34.59
C ASN A 505 -20.71 1.91 34.16
N LEU A 506 -20.90 3.10 34.75
CA LEU A 506 -20.05 4.27 34.52
C LEU A 506 -18.59 4.00 34.89
N ALA A 507 -18.35 3.39 36.05
CA ALA A 507 -17.01 3.05 36.50
C ALA A 507 -16.33 2.00 35.62
N LEU A 508 -17.05 0.94 35.23
CA LEU A 508 -16.52 -0.05 34.28
C LEU A 508 -16.16 0.59 32.94
N ALA A 509 -17.01 1.47 32.42
CA ALA A 509 -16.72 2.21 31.19
C ALA A 509 -15.45 3.07 31.33
N SER A 510 -15.34 3.82 32.43
CA SER A 510 -14.15 4.62 32.74
C SER A 510 -12.87 3.77 32.79
N ARG A 511 -12.91 2.60 33.45
CA ARG A 511 -11.77 1.68 33.51
C ARG A 511 -11.39 1.07 32.16
N CYS A 512 -12.37 0.75 31.32
CA CYS A 512 -12.12 0.29 29.96
C CYS A 512 -11.46 1.38 29.10
N LEU A 513 -11.91 2.64 29.21
CA LEU A 513 -11.29 3.76 28.50
C LEU A 513 -9.86 4.01 28.98
N GLN A 514 -9.62 3.98 30.29
CA GLN A 514 -8.27 4.12 30.87
C GLN A 514 -7.33 3.01 30.40
N LEU A 515 -7.84 1.78 30.27
CA LEU A 515 -7.09 0.66 29.71
C LEU A 515 -6.68 0.91 28.26
N VAL A 516 -7.59 1.43 27.43
CA VAL A 516 -7.27 1.79 26.04
C VAL A 516 -6.22 2.91 26.00
N VAL A 517 -6.36 3.94 26.85
CA VAL A 517 -5.37 5.02 26.98
C VAL A 517 -3.98 4.49 27.33
N HIS A 518 -3.89 3.46 28.18
CA HIS A 518 -2.62 2.82 28.52
C HIS A 518 -1.95 2.17 27.29
N TYR A 519 -2.71 1.56 26.38
CA TYR A 519 -2.14 0.91 25.19
C TYR A 519 -1.86 1.84 24.01
N ILE A 520 -2.48 3.02 23.92
CA ILE A 520 -2.26 3.94 22.79
C ILE A 520 -0.76 4.29 22.62
N PRO A 521 0.01 4.65 23.66
CA PRO A 521 1.45 4.89 23.53
C PRO A 521 2.24 3.68 23.01
N VAL A 522 1.88 2.48 23.45
CA VAL A 522 2.53 1.22 23.01
C VAL A 522 2.29 0.99 21.52
N ILE A 523 1.05 1.16 21.07
CA ILE A 523 0.67 1.06 19.66
C ILE A 523 1.37 2.15 18.85
N ARG A 524 1.37 3.40 19.32
CA ARG A 524 2.04 4.53 18.66
C ARG A 524 3.52 4.24 18.43
N ALA A 525 4.22 3.74 19.45
CA ALA A 525 5.63 3.38 19.35
C ALA A 525 5.86 2.26 18.31
N HIS A 526 4.99 1.24 18.26
CA HIS A 526 5.06 0.18 17.24
C HIS A 526 5.00 0.74 15.82
N PHE A 527 4.00 1.57 15.53
CA PHE A 527 3.86 2.20 14.21
C PHE A 527 5.01 3.14 13.88
N GLU A 528 5.57 3.84 14.87
CA GLU A 528 6.75 4.69 14.69
C GLU A 528 7.96 3.91 14.19
N THR A 529 8.17 2.66 14.62
CA THR A 529 9.25 1.79 14.12
C THR A 529 9.06 1.33 12.67
N LYS A 530 7.85 1.43 12.12
CA LYS A 530 7.48 0.93 10.78
C LYS A 530 7.34 2.05 9.75
N LEU A 531 7.30 3.30 10.18
CA LEU A 531 7.13 4.47 9.33
C LEU A 531 8.46 5.16 9.04
N ALA A 532 8.56 5.79 7.88
CA ALA A 532 9.67 6.68 7.58
C ALA A 532 9.52 8.01 8.34
N PRO A 533 10.62 8.71 8.69
CA PRO A 533 10.55 9.98 9.43
C PRO A 533 9.65 11.06 8.78
N LYS A 534 9.56 11.05 7.45
CA LYS A 534 8.69 11.96 6.67
C LYS A 534 7.19 11.74 6.95
N GLN A 535 6.81 10.57 7.47
CA GLN A 535 5.41 10.17 7.71
C GLN A 535 4.98 10.32 9.19
N TYR A 536 5.89 10.76 10.08
CA TYR A 536 5.62 10.86 11.52
C TYR A 536 4.50 11.84 11.89
N SER A 537 4.13 12.76 10.99
CA SER A 537 2.98 13.64 11.18
C SER A 537 1.67 12.86 11.41
N VAL A 538 1.54 11.65 10.85
CA VAL A 538 0.36 10.79 10.97
C VAL A 538 0.24 10.20 12.37
N LEU A 539 1.33 10.09 13.15
CA LEU A 539 1.28 9.61 14.54
C LEU A 539 0.48 10.55 15.46
N ARG A 540 0.31 11.84 15.07
CA ARG A 540 -0.50 12.80 15.81
C ARG A 540 -1.95 12.36 15.98
N HIS A 541 -2.48 11.47 15.11
CA HIS A 541 -3.82 10.92 15.30
C HIS A 541 -3.98 10.25 16.66
N PHE A 542 -2.96 9.54 17.14
CA PHE A 542 -2.97 8.90 18.46
C PHE A 542 -2.98 9.92 19.60
N ASP A 543 -2.31 11.06 19.45
CA ASP A 543 -2.30 12.12 20.46
C ASP A 543 -3.70 12.74 20.63
N HIS A 544 -4.38 13.02 19.51
CA HIS A 544 -5.76 13.52 19.52
C HIS A 544 -6.72 12.48 20.12
N ILE A 545 -6.59 11.21 19.73
CA ILE A 545 -7.40 10.12 20.30
C ILE A 545 -7.18 10.02 21.81
N THR A 546 -5.92 10.08 22.27
CA THR A 546 -5.60 10.04 23.70
C THR A 546 -6.31 11.17 24.45
N LYS A 547 -6.32 12.38 23.88
CA LYS A 547 -7.07 13.51 24.44
C LYS A 547 -8.58 13.22 24.49
N ASP A 548 -9.18 12.78 23.39
CA ASP A 548 -10.63 12.49 23.32
C ASP A 548 -11.08 11.42 24.32
N TYR A 549 -10.23 10.41 24.59
CA TYR A 549 -10.50 9.41 25.61
C TYR A 549 -10.40 9.99 27.03
N ASN A 550 -9.39 10.81 27.30
CA ASN A 550 -9.25 11.48 28.61
C ASN A 550 -10.39 12.45 28.90
N ASP A 551 -10.84 13.20 27.89
CA ASP A 551 -12.00 14.08 28.00
C ASP A 551 -13.26 13.26 28.33
N HIS A 552 -13.48 12.13 27.67
CA HIS A 552 -14.60 11.22 27.99
C HIS A 552 -14.48 10.61 29.41
N ILE A 553 -13.28 10.22 29.86
CA ILE A 553 -13.05 9.76 31.24
C ILE A 553 -13.41 10.86 32.25
N ALA A 554 -13.06 12.11 31.96
CA ALA A 554 -13.40 13.26 32.79
C ALA A 554 -14.91 13.53 32.82
N GLU A 555 -15.60 13.41 31.68
CA GLU A 555 -17.07 13.52 31.60
C GLU A 555 -17.79 12.45 32.43
N ILE A 556 -17.32 11.20 32.39
CA ILE A 556 -17.86 10.12 33.24
C ILE A 556 -17.67 10.48 34.72
N SER A 557 -16.49 10.97 35.09
CA SER A 557 -16.19 11.39 36.46
C SER A 557 -17.10 12.55 36.91
N ALA A 558 -17.34 13.52 36.02
CA ALA A 558 -18.27 14.62 36.26
C ALA A 558 -19.72 14.12 36.40
N LYS A 559 -20.12 13.11 35.63
CA LYS A 559 -21.45 12.50 35.74
C LYS A 559 -21.64 11.77 37.08
N LEU A 560 -20.64 11.02 37.55
CA LEU A 560 -20.65 10.40 38.88
C LEU A 560 -20.79 11.44 39.99
N MET A 561 -20.05 12.55 39.87
CA MET A 561 -20.15 13.69 40.78
C MET A 561 -21.56 14.32 40.78
N ALA A 562 -22.13 14.56 39.60
CA ALA A 562 -23.45 15.17 39.46
C ALA A 562 -24.57 14.33 40.08
N ILE A 563 -24.45 12.99 40.04
CA ILE A 563 -25.39 12.07 40.70
C ILE A 563 -25.41 12.32 42.21
N MET A 564 -24.24 12.45 42.84
CA MET A 564 -24.13 12.70 44.28
C MET A 564 -24.54 14.13 44.65
N ASP A 565 -24.15 15.12 43.85
CA ASP A 565 -24.54 16.50 44.06
C ASP A 565 -26.06 16.68 44.07
N SER A 566 -26.75 16.08 43.08
CA SER A 566 -28.23 16.06 43.01
C SER A 566 -28.86 15.35 44.21
N LEU A 567 -28.21 14.30 44.72
CA LEU A 567 -28.64 13.58 45.90
C LEU A 567 -28.54 14.44 47.15
N PHE A 568 -27.42 15.14 47.33
CA PHE A 568 -27.21 16.04 48.46
C PHE A 568 -28.18 17.20 48.45
N GLU A 569 -28.39 17.86 47.30
CA GLU A 569 -29.37 18.93 47.18
C GLU A 569 -30.78 18.47 47.60
N LYS A 570 -31.22 17.31 47.09
CA LYS A 570 -32.54 16.74 47.39
C LYS A 570 -32.71 16.37 48.86
N VAL A 571 -31.67 15.83 49.50
CA VAL A 571 -31.74 15.33 50.88
C VAL A 571 -31.52 16.47 51.89
N LEU A 572 -30.51 17.31 51.68
CA LEU A 572 -30.14 18.39 52.60
C LEU A 572 -31.09 19.59 52.54
N SER A 573 -31.77 19.85 51.43
CA SER A 573 -32.80 20.91 51.38
C SER A 573 -33.96 20.70 52.36
N LYS A 574 -34.18 19.45 52.79
CA LYS A 574 -35.21 19.06 53.77
C LYS A 574 -34.64 18.80 55.16
N TYR A 575 -33.36 19.09 55.37
CA TYR A 575 -32.72 18.90 56.66
C TYR A 575 -33.26 19.93 57.66
N GLU A 576 -33.55 19.44 58.87
CA GLU A 576 -33.97 20.22 60.03
C GLU A 576 -33.10 19.83 61.21
N VAL A 577 -32.68 20.81 62.01
CA VAL A 577 -31.84 20.58 63.18
C VAL A 577 -32.71 20.23 64.39
N LYS A 578 -32.94 18.93 64.59
CA LYS A 578 -33.73 18.40 65.71
C LYS A 578 -33.28 17.00 66.11
N ALA A 579 -33.54 16.62 67.36
CA ALA A 579 -33.36 15.25 67.84
C ALA A 579 -34.36 14.28 67.17
N PRO A 580 -34.03 12.99 67.01
CA PRO A 580 -32.80 12.32 67.43
C PRO A 580 -31.63 12.48 66.43
N VAL A 581 -30.41 12.50 66.96
CA VAL A 581 -29.14 12.41 66.20
C VAL A 581 -28.58 10.97 66.26
N PRO A 582 -28.04 10.39 65.17
CA PRO A 582 -27.92 10.99 63.84
C PRO A 582 -29.28 11.17 63.18
N SER A 583 -29.49 12.27 62.47
CA SER A 583 -30.76 12.60 61.83
C SER A 583 -31.08 11.62 60.69
N ALA A 584 -32.36 11.48 60.35
CA ALA A 584 -32.78 10.65 59.21
C ALA A 584 -32.13 11.10 57.89
N CYS A 585 -31.88 12.41 57.76
CA CYS A 585 -31.16 13.03 56.66
C CYS A 585 -29.73 12.48 56.54
N PHE A 586 -28.94 12.61 57.61
CA PHE A 586 -27.54 12.17 57.64
C PHE A 586 -27.41 10.66 57.49
N ARG A 587 -28.31 9.86 58.09
CA ARG A 587 -28.36 8.41 57.85
C ARG A 587 -28.59 8.07 56.38
N ASN A 588 -29.46 8.80 55.68
CA ASN A 588 -29.69 8.59 54.26
C ASN A 588 -28.47 8.99 53.42
N VAL A 589 -27.86 10.14 53.69
CA VAL A 589 -26.63 10.58 53.01
C VAL A 589 -25.54 9.52 53.14
N CYS A 590 -25.24 9.08 54.36
CA CYS A 590 -24.22 8.07 54.65
C CYS A 590 -24.53 6.74 53.95
N LYS A 591 -25.80 6.30 53.98
CA LYS A 591 -26.24 5.08 53.29
C LYS A 591 -26.02 5.14 51.77
N GLN A 592 -26.25 6.29 51.14
CA GLN A 592 -26.09 6.44 49.69
C GLN A 592 -24.61 6.60 49.31
N MET A 593 -23.83 7.27 50.17
CA MET A 593 -22.38 7.34 50.05
C MET A 593 -21.75 5.95 50.09
N ALA A 594 -22.12 5.13 51.08
CA ALA A 594 -21.64 3.75 51.23
C ALA A 594 -21.99 2.90 50.00
N LYS A 595 -23.24 3.00 49.51
CA LYS A 595 -23.64 2.29 48.27
C LYS A 595 -22.83 2.71 47.04
N MET A 596 -22.48 3.99 46.94
CA MET A 596 -21.61 4.45 45.85
C MET A 596 -20.19 3.92 46.03
N HIS A 597 -19.64 3.95 47.24
CA HIS A 597 -18.31 3.39 47.53
C HIS A 597 -18.23 1.90 47.20
N GLU A 598 -19.21 1.11 47.66
CA GLU A 598 -19.32 -0.32 47.34
C GLU A 598 -19.32 -0.58 45.83
N ALA A 599 -19.97 0.27 45.05
CA ALA A 599 -20.03 0.14 43.60
C ALA A 599 -18.72 0.51 42.88
N LEU A 600 -17.84 1.30 43.51
CA LEU A 600 -16.67 1.92 42.88
C LEU A 600 -15.33 1.39 43.38
N TYR A 601 -15.22 1.06 44.67
CA TYR A 601 -13.96 0.72 45.35
C TYR A 601 -13.23 -0.48 44.72
N GLU A 602 -13.96 -1.48 44.24
CA GLU A 602 -13.34 -2.65 43.60
C GLU A 602 -12.84 -2.34 42.18
N LEU A 603 -13.43 -1.34 41.52
CA LEU A 603 -13.21 -1.02 40.11
C LEU A 603 -12.14 0.05 39.91
N LEU A 604 -12.17 1.11 40.72
CA LEU A 604 -11.27 2.27 40.59
C LEU A 604 -9.94 2.05 41.34
N PRO A 605 -8.82 2.61 40.86
CA PRO A 605 -7.61 2.74 41.65
C PRO A 605 -7.85 3.56 42.92
N GLU A 606 -7.08 3.25 43.96
CA GLU A 606 -7.23 3.84 45.30
C GLU A 606 -7.18 5.37 45.26
N GLU A 607 -6.17 5.92 44.59
CA GLU A 607 -5.96 7.37 44.45
C GLU A 607 -7.13 8.05 43.73
N GLN A 608 -7.64 7.44 42.64
CA GLN A 608 -8.78 7.99 41.91
C GLN A 608 -10.06 7.97 42.76
N ALA A 609 -10.28 6.89 43.52
CA ALA A 609 -11.40 6.81 44.44
C ALA A 609 -11.31 7.89 45.52
N GLN A 610 -10.14 8.04 46.18
CA GLN A 610 -9.91 9.09 47.18
C GLN A 610 -10.20 10.49 46.63
N MET A 611 -9.66 10.81 45.45
CA MET A 611 -9.89 12.12 44.80
C MET A 611 -11.35 12.35 44.44
N LEU A 612 -12.08 11.31 43.99
CA LEU A 612 -13.51 11.39 43.75
C LEU A 612 -14.27 11.69 45.04
N PHE A 613 -13.99 10.95 46.12
CA PHE A 613 -14.67 11.13 47.40
C PHE A 613 -14.34 12.46 48.09
N LEU A 614 -13.15 13.04 47.89
CA LEU A 614 -12.86 14.42 48.29
C LEU A 614 -13.77 15.43 47.60
N ARG A 615 -13.95 15.29 46.29
CA ARG A 615 -14.84 16.16 45.52
C ARG A 615 -16.30 15.98 45.96
N ILE A 616 -16.72 14.74 46.20
CA ILE A 616 -18.06 14.44 46.74
C ILE A 616 -18.24 15.10 48.11
N ASN A 617 -17.26 15.00 49.00
CA ASN A 617 -17.27 15.67 50.30
C ASN A 617 -17.38 17.19 50.16
N ALA A 618 -16.64 17.82 49.24
CA ALA A 618 -16.75 19.25 48.99
C ALA A 618 -18.16 19.67 48.55
N SER A 619 -18.81 18.89 47.68
CA SER A 619 -20.22 19.11 47.29
C SER A 619 -21.17 18.96 48.50
N PHE A 620 -20.99 17.92 49.32
CA PHE A 620 -21.76 17.73 50.55
C PHE A 620 -21.64 18.95 51.49
N LYS A 621 -20.41 19.39 51.77
CA LYS A 621 -20.13 20.58 52.61
C LYS A 621 -20.81 21.83 52.06
N MET A 622 -20.74 22.06 50.75
CA MET A 622 -21.39 23.19 50.09
C MET A 622 -22.91 23.20 50.32
N HIS A 623 -23.59 22.07 50.11
CA HIS A 623 -25.05 21.98 50.28
C HIS A 623 -25.46 22.07 51.75
N LEU A 624 -24.70 21.45 52.66
CA LEU A 624 -24.96 21.53 54.10
C LEU A 624 -24.82 22.97 54.59
N LYS A 625 -23.73 23.64 54.25
CA LYS A 625 -23.47 25.06 54.58
C LYS A 625 -24.59 25.96 54.10
N ARG A 626 -25.07 25.77 52.86
CA ARG A 626 -26.21 26.53 52.31
C ARG A 626 -27.48 26.31 53.13
N GLN A 627 -27.74 25.09 53.59
CA GLN A 627 -28.91 24.79 54.40
C GLN A 627 -28.78 25.34 55.83
N LEU A 628 -27.62 25.25 56.46
CA LEU A 628 -27.37 25.83 57.79
C LEU A 628 -27.58 27.35 57.79
N ALA A 629 -27.11 28.03 56.74
CA ALA A 629 -27.35 29.45 56.55
C ALA A 629 -28.86 29.77 56.41
N ARG A 630 -29.64 28.94 55.69
CA ARG A 630 -31.10 29.12 55.57
C ARG A 630 -31.84 28.90 56.88
N LEU A 631 -31.37 27.98 57.72
CA LEU A 631 -31.95 27.69 59.03
C LEU A 631 -31.48 28.69 60.11
N GLY A 632 -30.54 29.59 59.80
CA GLY A 632 -30.00 30.54 60.76
C GLY A 632 -29.15 29.91 61.86
N VAL A 633 -28.52 28.75 61.59
CA VAL A 633 -27.67 28.05 62.56
C VAL A 633 -26.25 28.57 62.47
N HIS A 634 -25.71 29.03 63.60
CA HIS A 634 -24.39 29.63 63.70
C HIS A 634 -23.43 28.75 64.52
N HIS A 635 -22.12 28.98 64.37
CA HIS A 635 -21.09 28.35 65.19
C HIS A 635 -20.96 29.08 66.54
N ASP A 636 -22.00 28.97 67.37
CA ASP A 636 -22.18 29.72 68.63
C ASP A 636 -22.04 28.85 69.89
N GLY A 637 -21.80 27.55 69.73
CA GLY A 637 -21.77 26.59 70.84
C GLY A 637 -23.15 26.24 71.42
N GLY A 638 -24.25 26.72 70.81
CA GLY A 638 -25.60 26.50 71.28
C GLY A 638 -26.14 25.08 71.02
N PRO A 639 -27.36 24.76 71.46
CA PRO A 639 -27.95 23.43 71.32
C PRO A 639 -28.09 22.96 69.86
N GLN A 640 -28.46 23.87 68.95
CA GLN A 640 -28.56 23.56 67.52
C GLN A 640 -27.19 23.28 66.90
N HIS A 641 -26.18 24.09 67.25
CA HIS A 641 -24.79 23.83 66.87
C HIS A 641 -24.30 22.46 67.38
N GLY A 642 -24.63 22.10 68.61
CA GLY A 642 -24.33 20.79 69.19
C GLY A 642 -24.95 19.63 68.40
N LEU A 643 -26.24 19.74 68.03
CA LEU A 643 -26.92 18.71 67.23
C LEU A 643 -26.29 18.53 65.85
N VAL A 644 -25.97 19.64 65.15
CA VAL A 644 -25.28 19.59 63.85
C VAL A 644 -23.89 18.97 63.99
N THR A 645 -23.17 19.28 65.06
CA THR A 645 -21.84 18.71 65.32
C THR A 645 -21.89 17.19 65.45
N VAL A 646 -22.90 16.63 66.14
CA VAL A 646 -23.07 15.18 66.26
C VAL A 646 -23.40 14.54 64.90
N ASP A 647 -24.26 15.17 64.11
CA ASP A 647 -24.59 14.71 62.74
C ASP A 647 -23.35 14.72 61.83
N VAL A 648 -22.55 15.78 61.87
CA VAL A 648 -21.30 15.92 61.10
C VAL A 648 -20.23 14.93 61.56
N ALA A 649 -20.13 14.67 62.86
CA ALA A 649 -19.24 13.63 63.39
C ALA A 649 -19.65 12.24 62.88
N PHE A 650 -20.95 11.93 62.89
CA PHE A 650 -21.47 10.69 62.33
C PHE A 650 -21.16 10.54 60.83
N TYR A 651 -21.30 11.61 60.04
CA TYR A 651 -20.90 11.61 58.63
C TYR A 651 -19.40 11.36 58.46
N THR A 652 -18.58 12.05 59.23
CA THR A 652 -17.11 11.96 59.16
C THR A 652 -16.64 10.55 59.48
N GLU A 653 -17.12 9.97 60.58
CA GLU A 653 -16.82 8.60 60.99
C GLU A 653 -17.28 7.59 59.92
N ASN A 654 -18.49 7.79 59.35
CA ASN A 654 -18.98 6.89 58.31
C ASN A 654 -18.10 6.94 57.05
N VAL A 655 -17.70 8.13 56.60
CA VAL A 655 -16.84 8.27 55.41
C VAL A 655 -15.45 7.66 55.66
N GLN A 656 -14.85 7.93 56.81
CA GLN A 656 -13.53 7.42 57.17
C GLN A 656 -13.54 5.92 57.53
N SER A 657 -14.70 5.33 57.83
CA SER A 657 -14.83 3.88 58.02
C SER A 657 -14.77 3.07 56.72
N MET A 658 -14.94 3.73 55.58
CA MET A 658 -14.91 3.06 54.28
C MET A 658 -13.47 2.77 53.85
N ARG A 659 -13.24 1.58 53.28
CA ARG A 659 -11.90 1.16 52.84
C ARG A 659 -11.26 2.17 51.89
N ALA A 660 -9.96 2.42 52.08
CA ALA A 660 -9.15 3.38 51.33
C ALA A 660 -9.50 4.85 51.56
N LEU A 661 -10.48 5.16 52.41
CA LEU A 661 -10.93 6.52 52.71
C LEU A 661 -10.54 6.95 54.14
N GLU A 662 -9.79 6.12 54.88
CA GLU A 662 -9.53 6.28 56.32
C GLU A 662 -8.71 7.55 56.64
N LYS A 663 -7.81 7.94 55.73
CA LYS A 663 -6.88 9.05 55.91
C LYS A 663 -7.31 10.34 55.20
N LEU A 664 -8.54 10.39 54.68
CA LEU A 664 -9.03 11.56 53.99
C LEU A 664 -9.25 12.72 54.97
N ASP A 665 -8.59 13.84 54.70
CA ASP A 665 -8.91 15.09 55.34
C ASP A 665 -10.19 15.67 54.73
N LEU A 666 -11.30 15.55 55.47
CA LEU A 666 -12.59 16.06 55.03
C LEU A 666 -12.75 17.57 55.28
N ASN A 667 -11.91 18.17 56.14
CA ASN A 667 -11.99 19.56 56.60
C ASN A 667 -13.46 20.02 56.81
N MET A 668 -14.16 19.37 57.75
CA MET A 668 -15.57 19.67 58.02
C MET A 668 -15.79 21.03 58.68
N ALA A 669 -14.75 21.69 59.20
CA ALA A 669 -14.83 23.03 59.76
C ALA A 669 -15.28 24.08 58.72
N GLU A 670 -14.98 23.85 57.44
CA GLU A 670 -15.34 24.74 56.31
C GLU A 670 -16.85 25.03 56.20
N ILE A 671 -17.71 24.15 56.76
CA ILE A 671 -19.17 24.35 56.74
C ILE A 671 -19.60 25.60 57.53
N TRP A 672 -18.77 26.07 58.47
CA TRP A 672 -19.05 27.22 59.32
C TRP A 672 -18.43 28.53 58.81
N GLU A 673 -17.47 28.45 57.89
CA GLU A 673 -16.77 29.63 57.38
C GLU A 673 -17.70 30.50 56.53
N GLN A 674 -17.97 31.75 56.91
CA GLN A 674 -18.67 32.67 56.00
C GLN A 674 -17.68 33.15 54.93
N LYS A 675 -18.04 33.04 53.64
CA LYS A 675 -17.29 33.74 52.58
C LYS A 675 -17.38 35.24 52.91
N ARG A 676 -16.25 35.85 53.22
CA ARG A 676 -16.12 37.32 53.27
C ARG A 676 -16.42 37.92 51.90
#